data_AF-A0A7C5J051-F1
#
_entry.id   AF-A0A7C5J051-F1
#
_cell.length_a   1.000
_cell.length_b   1.000
_cell.length_c   1.000
_cell.angle_alpha   90.00
_cell.angle_beta   90.00
_cell.angle_gamma   90.00
#
_symmetry.space_group_name_H-M   'P 1'
#
loop_
_entity.id
_entity.type
_entity.pdbx_description
1 polymer ?
#
loop_
_entity_poly.entity_id
_entity_poly.type
_entity_poly.pdbx_seq_one_letter_code
_entity_poly.pdbx_strand_id
1 'polypeptide(L)'
;RDLIGDKSARLFGFAILPDAFEEVVGMNRHGTLANGYAALKELERLNRLDTQVPDGTEPAVFHYDPRNRHKTTVSRRPFDLIYVVDRPSDFSVDAVGDALADATYVQIFSPILGDQQADYDNYTKESRAVFPPELGDDGYTAFYGTLGASMLLLPRQDLLQYCARRFAATAVRRYLLLDDPAIVSEAQRERFKQFNVDREELERLSPEARAERLDTAFVQKLDMLADQDQEGGTWRRLRTVAETATARLRETTHGIEEELRSRCAQVREISADRILDDAWTPAATMNSLAREVAQARGQVDAKLASLVAQVEGGDWWADFMAKAGPDASPELSPYEQRYVLVKMRQPGGPLASDSLDTLAQTVARLRGEADLGRDSRFRSEMDAHAAEIKRTYGGWDKLLTRKDTDFEAARERTVATFNEYVDKSRALLIKNALYDVGVALGRAADTLRGSFRNIESSAGRLATELEEKARRFEYDGGPNAQANEFVLDVEVLQHPNGRDRFWGWFYEDQVATRPETSDQSEVLNAVREALRPKFDEQGRPLRRTAREMIGDVERSLIAAAEGFLRTAITGDPESDDPFERQGLRLDDALALEARYYGLTTHKVGAAPEDALRAQSPLSASALWQDDAVKRYARKKLETALAKAEPLTRFHPEAKSMINHADMLLIGLHPQLGTGAFAEAITEATYGRTANIIEDWDDPDRVVLYRSILGVPLYCFPHINEEMKAAYRRYQARPEKAWPLHIDGAWEELPDLDPDDRRRDKEAASARARVGITAIALGAARGQIVGSDSGFALVLETGTQLALAPSLTEAAAKLLHLEEDKPAVYDMAVAPLVADAREARESKALQAEVDAALAQWKKRAVELELMDTRDAAEEREYLALREASKLLAG
;
A
#
# COMPACT_ATOMS: atom_id res chain seq x y z
N ARG A 1 32.69 -39.68 1.82
CA ARG A 1 31.77 -40.85 1.77
C ARG A 1 30.51 -40.42 2.49
N ASP A 2 29.43 -40.29 1.72
CA ASP A 2 28.00 -40.18 2.04
C ASP A 2 27.47 -39.05 2.95
N LEU A 3 27.21 -37.88 2.35
CA LEU A 3 26.33 -36.82 2.88
C LEU A 3 25.02 -36.66 2.07
N ILE A 4 24.76 -37.58 1.13
CA ILE A 4 23.46 -37.72 0.42
C ILE A 4 22.50 -38.65 1.21
N GLY A 5 22.94 -39.16 2.36
CA GLY A 5 22.23 -40.16 3.16
C GLY A 5 21.23 -39.61 4.18
N ASP A 6 21.37 -38.38 4.67
CA ASP A 6 20.40 -37.83 5.62
C ASP A 6 19.26 -37.14 4.86
N LYS A 7 18.28 -37.96 4.46
CA LYS A 7 17.04 -37.53 3.77
C LYS A 7 16.03 -36.84 4.72
N SER A 8 16.45 -36.39 5.89
CA SER A 8 15.54 -35.68 6.80
C SER A 8 15.47 -34.20 6.42
N ALA A 9 14.24 -33.68 6.33
CA ALA A 9 14.01 -32.25 6.14
C ALA A 9 14.61 -31.47 7.32
N ARG A 10 15.37 -30.42 7.03
CA ARG A 10 15.91 -29.53 8.07
C ARG A 10 14.77 -28.78 8.75
N LEU A 11 14.89 -28.60 10.06
CA LEU A 11 13.89 -27.92 10.87
C LEU A 11 14.51 -26.69 11.53
N PHE A 12 14.04 -25.51 11.12
CA PHE A 12 14.41 -24.24 11.72
C PHE A 12 13.31 -23.79 12.69
N GLY A 13 13.69 -23.35 13.88
CA GLY A 13 12.79 -22.82 14.89
C GLY A 13 12.91 -21.31 15.00
N PHE A 14 11.81 -20.65 15.37
CA PHE A 14 11.80 -19.25 15.80
C PHE A 14 11.21 -19.19 17.20
N ALA A 15 11.97 -18.67 18.16
CA ALA A 15 11.56 -18.50 19.55
C ALA A 15 11.44 -17.00 19.84
N ILE A 16 10.21 -16.49 19.77
CA ILE A 16 9.91 -15.11 20.13
C ILE A 16 9.85 -15.02 21.66
N LEU A 17 10.70 -14.17 22.24
CA LEU A 17 10.79 -13.99 23.68
C LEU A 17 9.56 -13.24 24.21
N PRO A 18 9.16 -13.48 25.48
CA PRO A 18 7.92 -12.95 26.04
C PRO A 18 7.76 -11.43 25.99
N ASP A 19 8.87 -10.67 25.98
CA ASP A 19 8.84 -9.21 25.97
C ASP A 19 8.27 -8.63 24.66
N ALA A 20 8.29 -9.39 23.56
CA ALA A 20 7.60 -9.03 22.33
C ALA A 20 6.06 -8.94 22.50
N PHE A 21 5.51 -9.56 23.55
CA PHE A 21 4.08 -9.62 23.85
C PHE A 21 3.69 -8.80 25.09
N GLU A 22 4.54 -7.88 25.58
CA GLU A 22 4.30 -7.14 26.83
C GLU A 22 2.92 -6.49 26.94
N GLU A 23 2.40 -5.93 25.83
CA GLU A 23 1.08 -5.30 25.77
C GLU A 23 -0.05 -6.26 26.14
N VAL A 24 0.15 -7.56 25.89
CA VAL A 24 -0.83 -8.64 26.14
C VAL A 24 -0.62 -9.28 27.52
N VAL A 25 0.63 -9.34 27.99
CA VAL A 25 1.02 -10.08 29.21
C VAL A 25 0.56 -9.36 30.50
N GLY A 26 0.42 -8.03 30.48
CA GLY A 26 -0.17 -7.24 31.57
C GLY A 26 0.48 -7.50 32.94
N MET A 27 -0.34 -7.71 33.98
CA MET A 27 0.13 -7.86 35.36
C MET A 27 0.96 -9.13 35.64
N ASN A 28 0.94 -10.15 34.77
CA ASN A 28 1.65 -11.42 35.00
C ASN A 28 3.03 -11.50 34.34
N ARG A 29 3.66 -10.36 34.00
CA ARG A 29 4.97 -10.28 33.34
C ARG A 29 6.01 -11.22 33.96
N HIS A 30 6.17 -11.20 35.29
CA HIS A 30 7.14 -12.05 35.97
C HIS A 30 6.85 -13.55 35.85
N GLY A 31 5.58 -13.97 35.85
CA GLY A 31 5.21 -15.36 35.65
C GLY A 31 5.55 -15.84 34.23
N THR A 32 5.25 -15.00 33.23
CA THR A 32 5.54 -15.29 31.82
C THR A 32 7.05 -15.37 31.55
N LEU A 33 7.84 -14.43 32.10
CA LEU A 33 9.30 -14.47 31.99
C LEU A 33 9.90 -15.71 32.66
N ALA A 34 9.38 -16.10 33.83
CA ALA A 34 9.82 -17.31 34.53
C ALA A 34 9.50 -18.58 33.71
N ASN A 35 8.29 -18.67 33.15
CA ASN A 35 7.89 -19.78 32.27
C ASN A 35 8.73 -19.83 30.99
N GLY A 36 9.00 -18.67 30.36
CA GLY A 36 9.87 -18.58 29.19
C GLY A 36 11.29 -19.07 29.47
N TYR A 37 11.88 -18.70 30.62
CA TYR A 37 13.20 -19.20 31.01
C TYR A 37 13.21 -20.72 31.18
N ALA A 38 12.16 -21.25 31.83
CA ALA A 38 11.99 -22.68 32.03
C ALA A 38 11.90 -23.40 30.67
N ALA A 39 11.05 -22.91 29.75
CA ALA A 39 10.92 -23.45 28.39
C ALA A 39 12.25 -23.44 27.60
N LEU A 40 13.09 -22.43 27.79
CA LEU A 40 14.42 -22.38 27.18
C LEU A 40 15.40 -23.41 27.78
N LYS A 41 15.31 -23.73 29.08
CA LYS A 41 16.06 -24.85 29.69
C LYS A 41 15.67 -26.18 29.07
N GLU A 42 14.37 -26.39 28.86
CA GLU A 42 13.81 -27.55 28.15
C GLU A 42 14.35 -27.64 26.72
N LEU A 43 14.25 -26.54 25.98
CA LEU A 43 14.71 -26.46 24.60
C LEU A 43 16.20 -26.76 24.47
N GLU A 44 17.02 -26.21 25.36
CA GLU A 44 18.45 -26.47 25.42
C GLU A 44 18.76 -27.93 25.73
N ARG A 45 18.05 -28.56 26.68
CA ARG A 45 18.22 -29.99 26.97
C ARG A 45 17.89 -30.84 25.74
N LEU A 46 16.81 -30.53 25.03
CA LEU A 46 16.39 -31.28 23.85
C LEU A 46 17.29 -31.03 22.63
N ASN A 47 17.81 -29.83 22.44
CA ASN A 47 18.71 -29.50 21.33
C ASN A 47 20.11 -30.11 21.47
N ARG A 48 20.47 -30.63 22.66
CA ARG A 48 21.68 -31.43 22.86
C ARG A 48 21.56 -32.86 22.35
N LEU A 49 20.36 -33.36 22.11
CA LEU A 49 20.15 -34.73 21.63
C LEU A 49 20.79 -34.92 20.25
N ASP A 50 21.34 -36.11 20.00
CA ASP A 50 22.02 -36.47 18.75
C ASP A 50 23.29 -35.64 18.48
N THR A 51 23.87 -35.06 19.54
CA THR A 51 25.18 -34.38 19.49
C THR A 51 26.25 -35.24 20.15
N GLN A 52 27.53 -34.91 19.94
CA GLN A 52 28.65 -35.60 20.58
C GLN A 52 28.84 -35.26 22.07
N VAL A 53 27.90 -34.58 22.72
CA VAL A 53 27.95 -34.23 24.15
C VAL A 53 27.53 -35.47 24.96
N PRO A 54 28.16 -35.79 26.12
CA PRO A 54 27.85 -37.02 26.87
C PRO A 54 26.36 -37.26 27.10
N ASP A 55 25.65 -36.25 27.61
CA ASP A 55 24.21 -36.25 27.87
C ASP A 55 23.33 -36.20 26.60
N GLY A 56 23.91 -35.90 25.44
CA GLY A 56 23.23 -35.80 24.15
C GLY A 56 23.06 -37.14 23.43
N THR A 57 23.77 -38.18 23.88
CA THR A 57 23.75 -39.52 23.27
C THR A 57 22.62 -40.41 23.78
N GLU A 58 22.04 -40.07 24.94
CA GLU A 58 20.94 -40.82 25.54
C GLU A 58 19.58 -40.19 25.19
N PRO A 59 18.54 -41.00 24.87
CA PRO A 59 17.19 -40.47 24.66
C PRO A 59 16.64 -39.80 25.92
N ALA A 60 16.09 -38.58 25.78
CA ALA A 60 15.38 -37.91 26.85
C ALA A 60 13.99 -38.53 27.04
N VAL A 61 13.57 -38.72 28.29
CA VAL A 61 12.18 -39.06 28.62
C VAL A 61 11.30 -37.83 28.36
N PHE A 62 10.25 -37.99 27.56
CA PHE A 62 9.33 -36.92 27.17
C PHE A 62 7.90 -37.46 27.17
N HIS A 63 7.03 -36.86 27.99
CA HIS A 63 5.75 -37.47 28.35
C HIS A 63 4.54 -37.01 27.50
N TYR A 64 4.73 -36.31 26.38
CA TYR A 64 3.57 -35.81 25.62
C TYR A 64 3.77 -35.69 24.10
N ASP A 65 3.44 -36.75 23.35
CA ASP A 65 3.06 -36.63 21.94
C ASP A 65 1.52 -36.75 21.82
N PRO A 66 0.79 -35.66 21.49
CA PRO A 66 -0.67 -35.68 21.41
C PRO A 66 -1.20 -36.61 20.30
N ARG A 67 -0.35 -36.94 19.31
CA ARG A 67 -0.67 -37.84 18.19
C ARG A 67 -0.27 -39.28 18.49
N ASN A 68 0.68 -39.51 19.41
CA ASN A 68 1.12 -40.85 19.78
C ASN A 68 1.53 -40.96 21.26
N ARG A 69 0.55 -41.27 22.12
CA ARG A 69 0.75 -41.43 23.57
C ARG A 69 1.71 -42.55 23.98
N HIS A 70 2.11 -43.43 23.07
CA HIS A 70 3.09 -44.49 23.33
C HIS A 70 4.53 -44.02 23.17
N LYS A 71 4.75 -42.85 22.56
CA LYS A 71 6.07 -42.25 22.45
C LYS A 71 6.39 -41.53 23.74
N THR A 72 7.24 -42.13 24.55
CA THR A 72 7.66 -41.61 25.86
C THR A 72 9.11 -41.12 25.89
N THR A 73 9.79 -41.13 24.74
CA THR A 73 11.18 -40.70 24.60
C THR A 73 11.42 -39.94 23.30
N VAL A 74 12.42 -39.04 23.34
CA VAL A 74 12.93 -38.28 22.20
C VAL A 74 14.43 -38.49 22.13
N SER A 75 14.93 -38.91 20.96
CA SER A 75 16.35 -39.26 20.76
C SER A 75 17.06 -38.34 19.76
N ARG A 76 16.35 -37.36 19.18
CA ARG A 76 16.88 -36.42 18.20
C ARG A 76 16.48 -35.01 18.60
N ARG A 77 17.37 -34.04 18.37
CA ARG A 77 17.05 -32.62 18.54
C ARG A 77 15.81 -32.21 17.73
N PRO A 78 14.95 -31.35 18.28
CA PRO A 78 13.75 -30.88 17.61
C PRO A 78 14.04 -29.92 16.44
N PHE A 79 15.13 -29.16 16.53
CA PHE A 79 15.53 -28.17 15.51
C PHE A 79 17.02 -28.28 15.20
N ASP A 80 17.40 -27.94 13.97
CA ASP A 80 18.80 -27.84 13.55
C ASP A 80 19.42 -26.49 13.96
N LEU A 81 18.60 -25.43 13.93
CA LEU A 81 18.94 -24.08 14.39
C LEU A 81 17.67 -23.38 14.87
N ILE A 82 17.80 -22.56 15.92
CA ILE A 82 16.70 -21.78 16.47
C ILE A 82 17.08 -20.31 16.52
N TYR A 83 16.28 -19.46 15.89
CA TYR A 83 16.42 -18.02 16.02
C TYR A 83 15.72 -17.53 17.28
N VAL A 84 16.46 -16.85 18.13
CA VAL A 84 15.94 -16.16 19.31
C VAL A 84 15.60 -14.73 18.89
N VAL A 85 14.34 -14.36 19.06
CA VAL A 85 13.80 -13.07 18.60
C VAL A 85 13.27 -12.31 19.80
N ASP A 86 13.71 -11.07 19.96
CA ASP A 86 13.35 -10.16 21.05
C ASP A 86 13.32 -8.70 20.55
N ARG A 87 12.90 -7.77 21.40
CA ARG A 87 13.00 -6.34 21.13
C ARG A 87 14.47 -5.90 21.11
N PRO A 88 14.95 -5.28 20.01
CA PRO A 88 16.31 -4.79 19.91
C PRO A 88 16.62 -3.69 20.96
N SER A 89 17.89 -3.55 21.34
CA SER A 89 18.35 -2.54 22.31
C SER A 89 18.48 -1.14 21.70
N ASP A 90 18.86 -1.09 20.42
CA ASP A 90 19.37 0.13 19.79
C ASP A 90 18.33 0.84 18.91
N PHE A 91 17.19 0.19 18.64
CA PHE A 91 16.06 0.78 17.93
C PHE A 91 14.71 0.25 18.43
N SER A 92 13.65 1.03 18.18
CA SER A 92 12.28 0.66 18.54
C SER A 92 11.56 -0.03 17.37
N VAL A 93 10.89 -1.14 17.67
CA VAL A 93 9.98 -1.83 16.74
C VAL A 93 8.64 -2.00 17.44
N ASP A 94 7.58 -1.42 16.87
CA ASP A 94 6.24 -1.47 17.46
C ASP A 94 5.66 -2.90 17.40
N ALA A 95 5.81 -3.57 16.25
CA ALA A 95 5.34 -4.93 16.01
C ALA A 95 6.50 -5.88 15.68
N VAL A 96 7.14 -6.45 16.71
CA VAL A 96 8.27 -7.41 16.54
C VAL A 96 7.88 -8.62 15.71
N GLY A 97 6.62 -9.08 15.81
CA GLY A 97 6.11 -10.21 15.02
C GLY A 97 6.10 -9.94 13.52
N ASP A 98 5.76 -8.72 13.11
CA ASP A 98 5.73 -8.33 11.70
C ASP A 98 7.17 -8.15 11.17
N ALA A 99 8.05 -7.52 11.95
CA ALA A 99 9.48 -7.44 11.60
C ALA A 99 10.14 -8.82 11.50
N LEU A 100 9.73 -9.78 12.35
CA LEU A 100 10.16 -11.17 12.23
C LEU A 100 9.63 -11.80 10.95
N ALA A 101 8.36 -11.60 10.60
CA ALA A 101 7.78 -12.12 9.37
C ALA A 101 8.55 -11.61 8.14
N ASP A 102 8.90 -10.32 8.11
CA ASP A 102 9.72 -9.71 7.07
C ASP A 102 11.11 -10.35 6.99
N ALA A 103 11.78 -10.49 8.14
CA ALA A 103 13.12 -11.07 8.21
C ALA A 103 13.12 -12.56 7.81
N THR A 104 12.10 -13.32 8.21
CA THR A 104 11.91 -14.72 7.80
C THR A 104 11.60 -14.84 6.31
N TYR A 105 10.79 -13.93 5.76
CA TYR A 105 10.53 -13.88 4.32
C TYR A 105 11.85 -13.74 3.55
N VAL A 106 12.69 -12.77 3.92
CA VAL A 106 14.01 -12.57 3.30
C VAL A 106 14.92 -13.80 3.49
N GLN A 107 14.91 -14.41 4.67
CA GLN A 107 15.74 -15.59 4.96
C GLN A 107 15.47 -16.74 3.97
N ILE A 108 14.20 -16.99 3.62
CA ILE A 108 13.81 -18.09 2.71
C ILE A 108 14.49 -17.97 1.35
N PHE A 109 14.70 -16.75 0.87
CA PHE A 109 15.31 -16.47 -0.43
C PHE A 109 16.81 -16.17 -0.36
N SER A 110 17.40 -16.24 0.84
CA SER A 110 18.82 -15.96 1.05
C SER A 110 19.71 -17.20 0.90
N PRO A 111 20.94 -17.08 0.38
CA PRO A 111 21.90 -18.19 0.30
C PRO A 111 22.42 -18.67 1.68
N ILE A 112 22.09 -17.97 2.77
CA ILE A 112 22.54 -18.30 4.14
C ILE A 112 22.18 -19.72 4.55
N LEU A 113 21.08 -20.29 4.07
CA LEU A 113 20.70 -21.67 4.37
C LEU A 113 21.77 -22.69 3.94
N GLY A 114 22.57 -22.37 2.91
CA GLY A 114 23.70 -23.16 2.43
C GLY A 114 24.95 -22.96 3.29
N ASP A 115 25.35 -21.71 3.51
CA ASP A 115 26.59 -21.36 4.23
C ASP A 115 26.54 -21.73 5.72
N GLN A 116 25.37 -21.60 6.35
CA GLN A 116 25.11 -22.09 7.72
C GLN A 116 25.58 -23.54 7.93
N GLN A 117 25.47 -24.36 6.89
CA GLN A 117 25.79 -25.78 6.97
C GLN A 117 27.28 -26.06 7.15
N ALA A 118 28.14 -25.27 6.50
CA ALA A 118 29.58 -25.48 6.54
C ALA A 118 30.17 -25.10 7.91
N ASP A 119 29.55 -24.14 8.59
CA ASP A 119 30.09 -23.55 9.81
C ASP A 119 29.59 -24.21 11.11
N TYR A 120 28.56 -25.07 11.07
CA TYR A 120 28.05 -25.77 12.27
C TYR A 120 29.11 -26.59 13.02
N ASP A 121 29.97 -27.30 12.28
CA ASP A 121 31.06 -28.08 12.86
C ASP A 121 32.10 -27.17 13.53
N ASN A 122 32.28 -25.94 13.03
CA ASN A 122 33.18 -24.96 13.59
C ASN A 122 32.57 -24.34 14.86
N TYR A 123 31.30 -23.94 14.85
CA TYR A 123 30.61 -23.40 16.03
C TYR A 123 30.62 -24.38 17.20
N THR A 124 30.40 -25.67 16.93
CA THR A 124 30.39 -26.70 17.97
C THR A 124 31.77 -26.90 18.59
N LYS A 125 32.85 -26.82 17.79
CA LYS A 125 34.24 -26.93 18.28
C LYS A 125 34.65 -25.69 19.07
N GLU A 126 34.34 -24.49 18.58
CA GLU A 126 34.67 -23.24 19.26
C GLU A 126 33.90 -23.10 20.58
N SER A 127 32.60 -23.41 20.59
CA SER A 127 31.80 -23.38 21.82
C SER A 127 32.32 -24.35 22.88
N ARG A 128 32.87 -25.51 22.49
CA ARG A 128 33.54 -26.43 23.43
C ARG A 128 34.86 -25.89 23.95
N ALA A 129 35.65 -25.25 23.10
CA ALA A 129 36.95 -24.69 23.47
C ALA A 129 36.85 -23.52 24.45
N VAL A 130 35.76 -22.75 24.40
CA VAL A 130 35.52 -21.59 25.29
C VAL A 130 34.72 -21.96 26.55
N PHE A 131 34.16 -23.18 26.64
CA PHE A 131 33.46 -23.65 27.83
C PHE A 131 34.43 -23.83 29.02
N PRO A 132 34.04 -23.47 30.26
CA PRO A 132 34.91 -23.62 31.42
C PRO A 132 35.42 -25.07 31.56
N PRO A 133 36.74 -25.33 31.46
CA PRO A 133 37.29 -26.69 31.46
C PRO A 133 36.93 -27.50 32.71
N GLU A 134 36.70 -26.82 33.84
CA GLU A 134 36.32 -27.41 35.13
C GLU A 134 34.90 -28.01 35.11
N LEU A 135 34.07 -27.57 34.17
CA LEU A 135 32.73 -28.10 33.99
C LEU A 135 32.72 -29.44 33.23
N GLY A 136 33.81 -29.80 32.54
CA GLY A 136 33.94 -31.02 31.74
C GLY A 136 33.32 -30.88 30.35
N ASP A 137 33.01 -32.01 29.71
CA ASP A 137 32.43 -32.03 28.35
C ASP A 137 30.90 -31.77 28.31
N ASP A 138 30.27 -31.53 29.47
CA ASP A 138 28.83 -31.23 29.58
C ASP A 138 28.54 -29.75 29.28
N GLY A 139 28.77 -29.38 28.01
CA GLY A 139 28.67 -28.02 27.48
C GLY A 139 27.28 -27.63 26.93
N TYR A 140 27.14 -26.36 26.58
CA TYR A 140 25.96 -25.82 25.88
C TYR A 140 26.04 -26.02 24.37
N THR A 141 24.90 -25.86 23.70
CA THR A 141 24.84 -25.87 22.24
C THR A 141 24.93 -24.47 21.64
N ALA A 142 25.55 -24.38 20.45
CA ALA A 142 25.62 -23.17 19.64
C ALA A 142 24.57 -23.19 18.50
N PHE A 143 23.46 -23.91 18.67
CA PHE A 143 22.39 -24.02 17.66
C PHE A 143 21.37 -22.89 17.77
N TYR A 144 21.79 -21.72 18.24
CA TYR A 144 20.95 -20.54 18.23
C TYR A 144 21.58 -19.40 17.45
N GLY A 145 20.71 -18.53 16.97
CA GLY A 145 21.09 -17.31 16.28
C GLY A 145 20.05 -16.23 16.45
N THR A 146 20.27 -15.13 15.78
CA THR A 146 19.32 -14.02 15.65
C THR A 146 19.35 -13.52 14.23
N LEU A 147 18.24 -12.97 13.76
CA LEU A 147 18.11 -12.41 12.42
C LEU A 147 17.48 -11.02 12.48
N GLY A 148 17.75 -10.21 11.47
CA GLY A 148 17.11 -8.94 11.22
C GLY A 148 17.18 -8.66 9.73
N ALA A 149 16.20 -7.91 9.23
CA ALA A 149 16.19 -7.48 7.85
C ALA A 149 15.64 -6.05 7.76
N SER A 150 16.18 -5.30 6.81
CA SER A 150 15.60 -4.04 6.37
C SER A 150 15.68 -3.95 4.85
N MET A 151 14.93 -3.01 4.31
CA MET A 151 14.88 -2.75 2.88
C MET A 151 15.15 -1.28 2.63
N LEU A 152 16.10 -0.96 1.75
CA LEU A 152 16.13 0.35 1.10
C LEU A 152 15.30 0.24 -0.17
N LEU A 153 14.19 0.97 -0.28
CA LEU A 153 13.24 0.81 -1.39
C LEU A 153 12.90 2.13 -2.08
N LEU A 154 12.70 2.06 -3.40
CA LEU A 154 12.15 3.15 -4.21
C LEU A 154 10.71 2.80 -4.62
N PRO A 155 9.67 3.48 -4.09
CA PRO A 155 8.29 3.11 -4.35
C PRO A 155 7.78 3.71 -5.68
N ARG A 156 8.30 3.24 -6.82
CA ARG A 156 8.07 3.83 -8.15
C ARG A 156 6.60 3.83 -8.57
N GLN A 157 5.85 2.78 -8.26
CA GLN A 157 4.43 2.69 -8.61
C GLN A 157 3.59 3.70 -7.82
N ASP A 158 3.87 3.86 -6.53
CA ASP A 158 3.18 4.87 -5.72
C ASP A 158 3.58 6.28 -6.14
N LEU A 159 4.87 6.51 -6.44
CA LEU A 159 5.36 7.78 -6.96
C LEU A 159 4.70 8.14 -8.30
N LEU A 160 4.56 7.17 -9.23
CA LEU A 160 3.86 7.36 -10.49
C LEU A 160 2.41 7.75 -10.25
N GLN A 161 1.70 7.02 -9.39
CA GLN A 161 0.30 7.27 -9.06
C GLN A 161 0.08 8.62 -8.35
N TYR A 162 1.01 9.03 -7.51
CA TYR A 162 1.07 10.35 -6.91
C TYR A 162 1.24 11.42 -7.99
N CYS A 163 2.29 11.33 -8.81
CA CYS A 163 2.61 12.28 -9.86
C CYS A 163 1.47 12.41 -10.87
N ALA A 164 0.83 11.31 -11.26
CA ALA A 164 -0.31 11.29 -12.17
C ALA A 164 -1.53 12.03 -11.60
N ARG A 165 -1.82 11.90 -10.30
CA ARG A 165 -2.91 12.64 -9.63
C ARG A 165 -2.57 14.11 -9.44
N ARG A 166 -1.32 14.43 -9.10
CA ARG A 166 -0.84 15.81 -8.98
C ARG A 166 -0.88 16.53 -10.33
N PHE A 167 -0.50 15.81 -11.40
CA PHE A 167 -0.69 16.26 -12.77
C PHE A 167 -2.17 16.45 -13.10
N ALA A 168 -3.03 15.47 -12.83
CA ALA A 168 -4.46 15.58 -13.10
C ALA A 168 -5.10 16.77 -12.37
N ALA A 169 -4.74 17.02 -11.10
CA ALA A 169 -5.18 18.20 -10.36
C ALA A 169 -4.73 19.49 -11.04
N THR A 170 -3.45 19.57 -11.41
CA THR A 170 -2.89 20.70 -12.16
C THR A 170 -3.62 20.87 -13.49
N ALA A 171 -3.86 19.80 -14.23
CA ALA A 171 -4.57 19.79 -15.50
C ALA A 171 -6.04 20.24 -15.36
N VAL A 172 -6.76 19.82 -14.32
CA VAL A 172 -8.12 20.31 -14.05
C VAL A 172 -8.10 21.82 -13.80
N ARG A 173 -7.20 22.33 -12.96
CA ARG A 173 -7.06 23.77 -12.73
C ARG A 173 -6.67 24.51 -14.02
N ARG A 174 -5.73 23.94 -14.76
CA ARG A 174 -5.12 24.55 -15.93
C ARG A 174 -6.05 24.60 -17.13
N TYR A 175 -6.64 23.47 -17.49
CA TYR A 175 -7.40 23.30 -18.72
C TYR A 175 -8.92 23.36 -18.51
N LEU A 176 -9.45 22.93 -17.36
CA LEU A 176 -10.90 22.99 -17.13
C LEU A 176 -11.37 24.34 -16.59
N LEU A 177 -10.60 24.95 -15.68
CA LEU A 177 -10.90 26.25 -15.09
C LEU A 177 -10.26 27.43 -15.84
N LEU A 178 -9.39 27.16 -16.81
CA LEU A 178 -8.63 28.18 -17.57
C LEU A 178 -7.80 29.11 -16.67
N ASP A 179 -7.29 28.59 -15.55
CA ASP A 179 -6.60 29.39 -14.52
C ASP A 179 -5.07 29.49 -14.73
N ASP A 180 -4.50 28.92 -15.80
CA ASP A 180 -3.05 28.77 -15.96
C ASP A 180 -2.34 29.88 -16.78
N PRO A 181 -1.16 30.34 -16.32
CA PRO A 181 -0.34 31.35 -17.02
C PRO A 181 0.13 31.02 -18.44
N ALA A 182 0.35 29.75 -18.73
CA ALA A 182 0.91 29.28 -19.99
C ALA A 182 -0.15 29.12 -21.09
N ILE A 183 -1.44 29.01 -20.71
CA ILE A 183 -2.57 28.94 -21.65
C ILE A 183 -3.21 30.31 -21.79
N VAL A 184 -3.30 31.02 -20.66
CA VAL A 184 -3.88 32.35 -20.56
C VAL A 184 -2.79 33.21 -19.92
N SER A 185 -2.07 33.94 -20.76
CA SER A 185 -1.03 34.88 -20.34
C SER A 185 -1.55 35.79 -19.23
N GLU A 186 -0.66 36.31 -18.39
CA GLU A 186 -1.04 37.22 -17.31
C GLU A 186 -1.91 38.40 -17.82
N ALA A 187 -1.61 38.93 -19.00
CA ALA A 187 -2.41 39.94 -19.68
C ALA A 187 -3.82 39.45 -20.08
N GLN A 188 -3.96 38.20 -20.51
CA GLN A 188 -5.25 37.59 -20.83
C GLN A 188 -6.05 37.25 -19.54
N ARG A 189 -5.40 36.84 -18.44
CA ARG A 189 -6.06 36.59 -17.14
C ARG A 189 -6.53 37.88 -16.48
N GLU A 190 -5.76 38.96 -16.58
CA GLU A 190 -6.25 40.29 -16.17
C GLU A 190 -7.45 40.73 -17.01
N ARG A 191 -7.48 40.40 -18.31
CA ARG A 191 -8.69 40.63 -19.13
C ARG A 191 -9.84 39.70 -18.76
N PHE A 192 -9.59 38.45 -18.38
CA PHE A 192 -10.63 37.55 -17.87
C PHE A 192 -11.32 38.09 -16.62
N LYS A 193 -10.63 38.86 -15.77
CA LYS A 193 -11.28 39.54 -14.63
C LYS A 193 -12.39 40.50 -15.07
N GLN A 194 -12.32 41.06 -16.28
CA GLN A 194 -13.39 41.91 -16.84
C GLN A 194 -14.67 41.11 -17.13
N PHE A 195 -14.54 39.80 -17.33
CA PHE A 195 -15.66 38.89 -17.59
C PHE A 195 -16.04 38.06 -16.36
N ASN A 196 -15.22 38.05 -15.30
CA ASN A 196 -15.56 37.38 -14.05
C ASN A 196 -16.80 38.03 -13.44
N VAL A 197 -17.68 37.18 -12.95
CA VAL A 197 -18.92 37.62 -12.32
C VAL A 197 -18.73 37.56 -10.81
N ASP A 198 -19.00 38.67 -10.12
CA ASP A 198 -18.90 38.72 -8.68
C ASP A 198 -19.92 37.76 -8.04
N ARG A 199 -19.50 37.07 -6.99
CA ARG A 199 -20.37 36.14 -6.25
C ARG A 199 -21.51 36.90 -5.57
N GLU A 200 -21.27 38.10 -5.05
CA GLU A 200 -22.33 38.92 -4.46
C GLU A 200 -23.32 39.43 -5.51
N GLU A 201 -22.88 39.68 -6.74
CA GLU A 201 -23.73 40.01 -7.88
C GLU A 201 -24.60 38.79 -8.26
N LEU A 202 -23.99 37.61 -8.41
CA LEU A 202 -24.69 36.36 -8.75
C LEU A 202 -25.75 35.97 -7.71
N GLU A 203 -25.53 36.26 -6.43
CA GLU A 203 -26.48 35.98 -5.34
C GLU A 203 -27.69 36.92 -5.33
N ARG A 204 -27.58 38.11 -5.93
CA ARG A 204 -28.68 39.09 -6.07
C ARG A 204 -29.52 38.89 -7.34
N LEU A 205 -29.02 38.11 -8.29
CA LEU A 205 -29.70 37.83 -9.56
C LEU A 205 -30.71 36.68 -9.43
N SER A 206 -31.74 36.71 -10.27
CA SER A 206 -32.64 35.55 -10.43
C SER A 206 -31.84 34.36 -11.00
N PRO A 207 -32.29 33.10 -10.80
CA PRO A 207 -31.62 31.93 -11.36
C PRO A 207 -31.40 32.00 -12.88
N GLU A 208 -32.34 32.61 -13.61
CA GLU A 208 -32.29 32.81 -15.06
C GLU A 208 -31.27 33.89 -15.45
N ALA A 209 -31.29 35.05 -14.79
CA ALA A 209 -30.32 36.11 -15.04
C ALA A 209 -28.89 35.68 -14.66
N ARG A 210 -28.77 34.87 -13.60
CA ARG A 210 -27.51 34.24 -13.19
C ARG A 210 -27.00 33.27 -14.26
N ALA A 211 -27.89 32.45 -14.83
CA ALA A 211 -27.57 31.51 -15.89
C ALA A 211 -27.04 32.22 -17.14
N GLU A 212 -27.76 33.25 -17.57
CA GLU A 212 -27.42 34.06 -18.73
C GLU A 212 -26.07 34.76 -18.52
N ARG A 213 -25.86 35.40 -17.36
CA ARG A 213 -24.61 36.08 -17.04
C ARG A 213 -23.40 35.16 -17.08
N LEU A 214 -23.52 33.93 -16.55
CA LEU A 214 -22.46 32.92 -16.59
C LEU A 214 -22.17 32.44 -18.01
N ASP A 215 -23.21 32.23 -18.83
CA ASP A 215 -23.05 31.79 -20.21
C ASP A 215 -22.48 32.89 -21.12
N THR A 216 -22.86 34.16 -20.89
CA THR A 216 -22.25 35.32 -21.56
C THR A 216 -20.77 35.43 -21.21
N ALA A 217 -20.42 35.34 -19.93
CA ALA A 217 -19.03 35.38 -19.47
C ALA A 217 -18.20 34.24 -20.10
N PHE A 218 -18.75 33.03 -20.16
CA PHE A 218 -18.12 31.88 -20.79
C PHE A 218 -17.86 32.11 -22.28
N VAL A 219 -18.86 32.57 -23.04
CA VAL A 219 -18.72 32.86 -24.48
C VAL A 219 -17.71 33.97 -24.73
N GLN A 220 -17.73 35.04 -23.93
CA GLN A 220 -16.76 36.15 -24.05
C GLN A 220 -15.32 35.67 -23.83
N LYS A 221 -15.09 34.79 -22.85
CA LYS A 221 -13.77 34.18 -22.63
C LYS A 221 -13.31 33.35 -23.83
N LEU A 222 -14.18 32.50 -24.37
CA LEU A 222 -13.86 31.66 -25.52
C LEU A 222 -13.68 32.45 -26.83
N ASP A 223 -14.51 33.45 -27.08
CA ASP A 223 -14.38 34.35 -28.24
C ASP A 223 -13.03 35.08 -28.17
N MET A 224 -12.64 35.59 -27.00
CA MET A 224 -11.34 36.23 -26.79
C MET A 224 -10.17 35.28 -27.08
N LEU A 225 -10.23 34.03 -26.62
CA LEU A 225 -9.19 33.02 -26.89
C LEU A 225 -9.11 32.70 -28.39
N ALA A 226 -10.25 32.49 -29.04
CA ALA A 226 -10.31 32.20 -30.47
C ALA A 226 -9.80 33.36 -31.34
N ASP A 227 -10.01 34.61 -30.93
CA ASP A 227 -9.55 35.81 -31.66
C ASP A 227 -8.02 35.99 -31.60
N GLN A 228 -7.41 35.58 -30.49
CA GLN A 228 -5.97 35.71 -30.24
C GLN A 228 -5.15 34.55 -30.82
N ASP A 229 -5.78 33.39 -31.03
CA ASP A 229 -5.15 32.18 -31.59
C ASP A 229 -5.14 32.20 -33.15
N GLN A 230 -4.42 33.17 -33.73
CA GLN A 230 -4.41 33.43 -35.19
C GLN A 230 -3.54 32.47 -36.01
N GLU A 231 -2.53 31.84 -35.40
CA GLU A 231 -1.51 31.02 -36.08
C GLU A 231 -1.76 29.49 -35.99
N GLY A 232 -3.02 29.06 -35.78
CA GLY A 232 -3.39 27.64 -35.90
C GLY A 232 -3.32 26.80 -34.63
N GLY A 233 -3.56 27.38 -33.45
CA GLY A 233 -3.67 26.65 -32.20
C GLY A 233 -5.04 26.01 -31.95
N THR A 234 -5.20 25.46 -30.74
CA THR A 234 -6.32 24.61 -30.32
C THR A 234 -7.69 25.31 -30.34
N TRP A 235 -7.74 26.64 -30.25
CA TRP A 235 -9.00 27.40 -30.16
C TRP A 235 -9.52 27.88 -31.52
N ARG A 236 -8.72 27.79 -32.59
CA ARG A 236 -9.09 28.25 -33.95
C ARG A 236 -10.41 27.67 -34.45
N ARG A 237 -10.74 26.42 -34.09
CA ARG A 237 -11.98 25.73 -34.49
C ARG A 237 -13.24 26.42 -33.98
N LEU A 238 -13.17 27.14 -32.84
CA LEU A 238 -14.32 27.86 -32.28
C LEU A 238 -14.89 28.92 -33.23
N ARG A 239 -14.06 29.50 -34.11
CA ARG A 239 -14.50 30.52 -35.08
C ARG A 239 -15.53 30.01 -36.08
N THR A 240 -15.44 28.73 -36.47
CA THR A 240 -16.31 28.15 -37.51
C THR A 240 -17.32 27.16 -36.96
N VAL A 241 -17.12 26.65 -35.73
CA VAL A 241 -17.93 25.57 -35.16
C VAL A 241 -19.38 25.99 -34.93
N ALA A 242 -19.62 27.22 -34.44
CA ALA A 242 -20.98 27.70 -34.19
C ALA A 242 -21.77 27.90 -35.49
N GLU A 243 -21.13 28.43 -36.54
CA GLU A 243 -21.76 28.59 -37.85
C GLU A 243 -22.06 27.23 -38.49
N THR A 244 -21.11 26.30 -38.44
CA THR A 244 -21.25 24.94 -38.98
C THR A 244 -22.39 24.20 -38.27
N ALA A 245 -22.41 24.21 -36.95
CA ALA A 245 -23.45 23.55 -36.18
C ALA A 245 -24.83 24.20 -36.41
N THR A 246 -24.88 25.53 -36.55
CA THR A 246 -26.13 26.24 -36.89
C THR A 246 -26.62 25.85 -38.27
N ALA A 247 -25.73 25.70 -39.26
CA ALA A 247 -26.10 25.25 -40.60
C ALA A 247 -26.64 23.81 -40.58
N ARG A 248 -25.98 22.88 -39.88
CA ARG A 248 -26.44 21.49 -39.72
C ARG A 248 -27.77 21.39 -38.97
N LEU A 249 -28.01 22.24 -37.98
CA LEU A 249 -29.30 22.31 -37.29
C LEU A 249 -30.42 22.74 -38.25
N ARG A 250 -30.15 23.73 -39.11
CA ARG A 250 -31.11 24.17 -40.13
C ARG A 250 -31.39 23.07 -41.15
N GLU A 251 -30.36 22.37 -41.61
CA GLU A 251 -30.50 21.22 -42.52
C GLU A 251 -31.34 20.10 -41.88
N THR A 252 -31.05 19.75 -40.63
CA THR A 252 -31.80 18.73 -39.88
C THR A 252 -33.27 19.14 -39.71
N THR A 253 -33.52 20.41 -39.38
CA THR A 253 -34.88 20.95 -39.25
C THR A 253 -35.62 20.96 -40.58
N HIS A 254 -34.90 21.23 -41.68
CA HIS A 254 -35.46 21.16 -43.04
C HIS A 254 -35.85 19.73 -43.42
N GLY A 255 -35.01 18.74 -43.11
CA GLY A 255 -35.35 17.33 -43.31
C GLY A 255 -36.61 16.91 -42.54
N ILE A 256 -36.76 17.38 -41.29
CA ILE A 256 -38.00 17.18 -40.52
C ILE A 256 -39.19 17.83 -41.22
N GLU A 257 -39.04 19.07 -41.72
CA GLU A 257 -40.10 19.76 -42.48
C GLU A 257 -40.52 18.98 -43.74
N GLU A 258 -39.58 18.40 -44.48
CA GLU A 258 -39.86 17.58 -45.66
C GLU A 258 -40.59 16.27 -45.31
N GLU A 259 -40.17 15.59 -44.24
CA GLU A 259 -40.87 14.39 -43.75
C GLU A 259 -42.32 14.70 -43.34
N LEU A 260 -42.54 15.84 -42.67
CA LEU A 260 -43.87 16.31 -42.29
C LEU A 260 -44.72 16.68 -43.52
N ARG A 261 -44.10 17.30 -44.53
CA ARG A 261 -44.76 17.63 -45.81
C ARG A 261 -45.24 16.37 -46.54
N SER A 262 -44.41 15.33 -46.58
CA SER A 262 -44.77 14.03 -47.16
C SER A 262 -46.02 13.43 -46.49
N ARG A 263 -46.12 13.52 -45.16
CA ARG A 263 -47.30 13.05 -44.38
C ARG A 263 -48.55 13.89 -44.62
N CYS A 264 -48.39 15.15 -45.01
CA CYS A 264 -49.50 16.05 -45.35
C CYS A 264 -49.96 15.93 -46.81
N ALA A 265 -49.23 15.21 -47.67
CA ALA A 265 -49.56 15.05 -49.09
C ALA A 265 -50.89 14.31 -49.34
N GLN A 266 -51.39 13.58 -48.34
CA GLN A 266 -52.69 12.90 -48.41
C GLN A 266 -53.90 13.84 -48.33
N VAL A 267 -53.72 15.09 -47.88
CA VAL A 267 -54.76 16.13 -47.94
C VAL A 267 -54.85 16.58 -49.39
N ARG A 268 -55.92 16.23 -50.10
CA ARG A 268 -56.00 16.39 -51.55
C ARG A 268 -56.59 17.73 -51.95
N GLU A 269 -55.97 18.34 -52.95
CA GLU A 269 -56.55 19.44 -53.70
C GLU A 269 -57.74 18.94 -54.53
N ILE A 270 -58.67 19.85 -54.83
CA ILE A 270 -59.77 19.57 -55.74
C ILE A 270 -59.38 20.03 -57.15
N SER A 271 -59.73 19.24 -58.16
CA SER A 271 -59.60 19.63 -59.57
C SER A 271 -60.91 20.18 -60.10
N ALA A 272 -60.84 21.07 -61.09
CA ALA A 272 -62.01 21.61 -61.76
C ALA A 272 -62.91 20.51 -62.37
N ASP A 273 -62.35 19.37 -62.76
CA ASP A 273 -63.08 18.23 -63.32
C ASP A 273 -63.95 17.49 -62.31
N ARG A 274 -63.75 17.72 -61.00
CA ARG A 274 -64.58 17.15 -59.92
C ARG A 274 -65.83 17.97 -59.60
N ILE A 275 -65.94 19.17 -60.15
CA ILE A 275 -67.10 20.06 -60.00
C ILE A 275 -67.90 19.97 -61.31
N LEU A 276 -68.61 18.85 -61.50
CA LEU A 276 -69.56 18.61 -62.59
C LEU A 276 -70.90 18.13 -62.02
N ASP A 277 -71.96 18.42 -62.78
CA ASP A 277 -73.40 18.25 -62.57
C ASP A 277 -73.90 17.29 -61.47
N ASP A 278 -74.87 17.76 -60.67
CA ASP A 278 -75.67 17.08 -59.62
C ASP A 278 -74.95 16.25 -58.52
N ALA A 279 -73.62 16.03 -58.60
CA ALA A 279 -72.88 15.14 -57.71
C ALA A 279 -71.96 15.84 -56.68
N TRP A 280 -71.59 17.11 -56.91
CA TRP A 280 -70.72 17.87 -56.02
C TRP A 280 -71.53 18.66 -54.98
N THR A 281 -71.19 18.51 -53.71
CA THR A 281 -71.74 19.36 -52.63
C THR A 281 -70.60 19.88 -51.75
N PRO A 282 -70.64 21.16 -51.33
CA PRO A 282 -69.67 21.71 -50.38
C PRO A 282 -69.56 20.86 -49.12
N ALA A 283 -70.69 20.41 -48.59
CA ALA A 283 -70.73 19.57 -47.40
C ALA A 283 -69.93 18.26 -47.59
N ALA A 284 -70.04 17.57 -48.72
CA ALA A 284 -69.29 16.34 -48.98
C ALA A 284 -67.78 16.60 -49.12
N THR A 285 -67.39 17.66 -49.85
CA THR A 285 -65.98 18.01 -50.06
C THR A 285 -65.32 18.52 -48.77
N MET A 286 -66.01 19.37 -48.00
CA MET A 286 -65.53 19.85 -46.70
C MET A 286 -65.43 18.72 -45.67
N ASN A 287 -66.37 17.78 -45.65
CA ASN A 287 -66.28 16.60 -44.78
C ASN A 287 -65.13 15.67 -45.20
N SER A 288 -64.84 15.54 -46.51
CA SER A 288 -63.65 14.82 -46.98
C SER A 288 -62.37 15.50 -46.53
N LEU A 289 -62.26 16.82 -46.74
CA LEU A 289 -61.13 17.62 -46.30
C LEU A 289 -60.90 17.52 -44.79
N ALA A 290 -61.97 17.65 -43.98
CA ALA A 290 -61.87 17.52 -42.53
C ALA A 290 -61.35 16.14 -42.09
N ARG A 291 -61.76 15.06 -42.77
CA ARG A 291 -61.23 13.71 -42.50
C ARG A 291 -59.77 13.56 -42.92
N GLU A 292 -59.41 14.05 -44.10
CA GLU A 292 -58.04 14.00 -44.62
C GLU A 292 -57.08 14.82 -43.75
N VAL A 293 -57.50 16.02 -43.31
CA VAL A 293 -56.75 16.87 -42.37
C VAL A 293 -56.62 16.19 -41.01
N ALA A 294 -57.68 15.56 -40.49
CA ALA A 294 -57.62 14.81 -39.22
C ALA A 294 -56.66 13.61 -39.30
N GLN A 295 -56.65 12.90 -40.43
CA GLN A 295 -55.72 11.79 -40.67
C GLN A 295 -54.27 12.26 -40.79
N ALA A 296 -54.02 13.34 -41.54
CA ALA A 296 -52.70 13.96 -41.65
C ALA A 296 -52.21 14.46 -40.29
N ARG A 297 -53.08 15.09 -39.51
CA ARG A 297 -52.80 15.48 -38.14
C ARG A 297 -52.38 14.30 -37.28
N GLY A 298 -53.11 13.18 -37.30
CA GLY A 298 -52.74 11.98 -36.53
C GLY A 298 -51.36 11.43 -36.90
N GLN A 299 -50.98 11.45 -38.18
CA GLN A 299 -49.65 11.01 -38.63
C GLN A 299 -48.53 11.99 -38.26
N VAL A 300 -48.81 13.30 -38.31
CA VAL A 300 -47.91 14.37 -37.86
C VAL A 300 -47.70 14.28 -36.34
N ASP A 301 -48.77 14.18 -35.56
CA ASP A 301 -48.75 14.08 -34.11
C ASP A 301 -47.97 12.83 -33.65
N ALA A 302 -48.12 11.69 -34.34
CA ALA A 302 -47.35 10.47 -34.04
C ALA A 302 -45.84 10.65 -34.28
N LYS A 303 -45.45 11.30 -35.38
CA LYS A 303 -44.03 11.60 -35.67
C LYS A 303 -43.49 12.63 -34.68
N LEU A 304 -44.27 13.67 -34.36
CA LEU A 304 -43.91 14.68 -33.37
C LEU A 304 -43.69 14.04 -32.00
N ALA A 305 -44.59 13.18 -31.54
CA ALA A 305 -44.45 12.47 -30.26
C ALA A 305 -43.17 11.63 -30.21
N SER A 306 -42.83 10.94 -31.31
CA SER A 306 -41.57 10.19 -31.42
C SER A 306 -40.33 11.09 -31.37
N LEU A 307 -40.35 12.24 -32.06
CA LEU A 307 -39.23 13.19 -32.06
C LEU A 307 -39.06 13.85 -30.68
N VAL A 308 -40.16 14.31 -30.08
CA VAL A 308 -40.14 14.91 -28.74
C VAL A 308 -39.65 13.89 -27.72
N ALA A 309 -40.09 12.63 -27.79
CA ALA A 309 -39.57 11.57 -26.92
C ALA A 309 -38.06 11.35 -27.09
N GLN A 310 -37.52 11.41 -28.32
CA GLN A 310 -36.07 11.34 -28.57
C GLN A 310 -35.32 12.56 -28.01
N VAL A 311 -35.92 13.75 -28.09
CA VAL A 311 -35.33 14.98 -27.54
C VAL A 311 -35.35 14.97 -26.03
N GLU A 312 -36.47 14.60 -25.41
CA GLU A 312 -36.61 14.48 -23.95
C GLU A 312 -35.78 13.33 -23.38
N GLY A 313 -35.62 12.25 -24.14
CA GLY A 313 -34.70 11.14 -23.84
C GLY A 313 -33.22 11.54 -23.92
N GLY A 314 -32.90 12.64 -24.61
CA GLY A 314 -31.54 13.14 -24.81
C GLY A 314 -30.82 12.55 -26.03
N ASP A 315 -31.38 11.50 -26.63
CA ASP A 315 -30.79 10.79 -27.77
C ASP A 315 -30.55 11.72 -28.97
N TRP A 316 -31.50 12.62 -29.22
CA TRP A 316 -31.43 13.54 -30.35
C TRP A 316 -30.22 14.48 -30.24
N TRP A 317 -30.00 15.10 -29.08
CA TRP A 317 -28.87 16.02 -28.90
C TRP A 317 -27.54 15.30 -28.89
N ALA A 318 -27.50 14.07 -28.36
CA ALA A 318 -26.29 13.24 -28.41
C ALA A 318 -25.90 12.93 -29.86
N ASP A 319 -26.86 12.48 -30.69
CA ASP A 319 -26.61 12.19 -32.11
C ASP A 319 -26.28 13.45 -32.91
N PHE A 320 -26.99 14.55 -32.65
CA PHE A 320 -26.72 15.82 -33.30
C PHE A 320 -25.30 16.33 -32.99
N MET A 321 -24.91 16.37 -31.71
CA MET A 321 -23.58 16.89 -31.30
C MET A 321 -22.43 16.01 -31.78
N ALA A 322 -22.65 14.71 -32.00
CA ALA A 322 -21.69 13.82 -32.63
C ALA A 322 -21.45 14.14 -34.12
N LYS A 323 -22.37 14.88 -34.75
CA LYS A 323 -22.34 15.22 -36.18
C LYS A 323 -22.32 16.72 -36.42
N ALA A 324 -22.27 17.58 -35.40
CA ALA A 324 -22.49 19.02 -35.55
C ALA A 324 -21.24 19.84 -35.98
N GLY A 325 -20.05 19.24 -35.92
CA GLY A 325 -18.78 19.87 -36.27
C GLY A 325 -18.45 19.87 -37.77
N PRO A 326 -17.26 20.37 -38.16
CA PRO A 326 -16.76 20.31 -39.55
C PRO A 326 -16.57 18.87 -40.04
N ASP A 327 -16.61 18.60 -41.35
CA ASP A 327 -16.55 17.22 -41.87
C ASP A 327 -15.27 16.44 -41.49
N ALA A 328 -14.14 17.14 -41.37
CA ALA A 328 -12.89 16.53 -40.93
C ALA A 328 -12.88 16.13 -39.44
N SER A 329 -13.80 16.69 -38.64
CA SER A 329 -13.97 16.39 -37.21
C SER A 329 -15.43 16.68 -36.83
N PRO A 330 -16.35 15.74 -37.11
CA PRO A 330 -17.78 15.99 -36.99
C PRO A 330 -18.28 16.06 -35.53
N GLU A 331 -17.52 15.50 -34.59
CA GLU A 331 -17.91 15.47 -33.18
C GLU A 331 -17.47 16.74 -32.44
N LEU A 332 -18.38 17.31 -31.65
CA LEU A 332 -18.10 18.48 -30.81
C LEU A 332 -17.56 18.07 -29.44
N SER A 333 -16.51 18.74 -28.97
CA SER A 333 -16.08 18.68 -27.58
C SER A 333 -17.09 19.38 -26.66
N PRO A 334 -17.13 19.10 -25.35
CA PRO A 334 -18.05 19.76 -24.40
C PRO A 334 -17.98 21.29 -24.36
N TYR A 335 -16.78 21.86 -24.52
CA TYR A 335 -16.61 23.31 -24.65
C TYR A 335 -17.29 23.83 -25.90
N GLU A 336 -17.10 23.15 -27.02
CA GLU A 336 -17.77 23.47 -28.28
C GLU A 336 -19.28 23.21 -28.20
N GLN A 337 -19.72 22.12 -27.57
CA GLN A 337 -21.14 21.81 -27.34
C GLN A 337 -21.79 22.91 -26.52
N ARG A 338 -21.21 23.30 -25.38
CA ARG A 338 -21.72 24.41 -24.57
C ARG A 338 -21.71 25.71 -25.38
N TYR A 339 -20.62 26.02 -26.06
CA TYR A 339 -20.49 27.22 -26.88
C TYR A 339 -21.57 27.28 -27.97
N VAL A 340 -21.75 26.19 -28.73
CA VAL A 340 -22.78 26.04 -29.76
C VAL A 340 -24.18 26.15 -29.17
N LEU A 341 -24.47 25.47 -28.04
CA LEU A 341 -25.77 25.55 -27.37
C LEU A 341 -26.10 26.98 -26.92
N VAL A 342 -25.11 27.70 -26.37
CA VAL A 342 -25.28 29.11 -25.98
C VAL A 342 -25.52 29.97 -27.22
N LYS A 343 -24.73 29.82 -28.29
CA LYS A 343 -24.92 30.56 -29.55
C LYS A 343 -26.25 30.22 -30.25
N MET A 344 -26.79 29.01 -30.07
CA MET A 344 -28.10 28.63 -30.60
C MET A 344 -29.28 29.25 -29.82
N ARG A 345 -29.08 29.51 -28.52
CA ARG A 345 -30.10 30.07 -27.62
C ARG A 345 -29.99 31.58 -27.41
N GLN A 346 -28.87 32.20 -27.77
CA GLN A 346 -28.70 33.67 -27.70
C GLN A 346 -29.68 34.39 -28.66
N PRO A 347 -30.01 35.66 -28.43
CA PRO A 347 -30.87 36.44 -29.33
C PRO A 347 -30.42 36.36 -30.80
N GLY A 348 -31.36 36.11 -31.72
CA GLY A 348 -31.06 35.87 -33.15
C GLY A 348 -30.57 34.46 -33.49
N GLY A 349 -30.41 33.56 -32.50
CA GLY A 349 -30.10 32.15 -32.71
C GLY A 349 -31.30 31.33 -33.24
N PRO A 350 -31.05 30.16 -33.87
CA PRO A 350 -32.11 29.31 -34.44
C PRO A 350 -33.10 28.75 -33.41
N LEU A 351 -32.70 28.64 -32.14
CA LEU A 351 -33.55 28.14 -31.06
C LEU A 351 -33.89 29.24 -30.05
N ALA A 352 -33.58 30.51 -30.34
CA ALA A 352 -33.83 31.62 -29.44
C ALA A 352 -35.34 31.89 -29.26
N SER A 353 -35.71 32.52 -28.14
CA SER A 353 -37.12 32.78 -27.81
C SER A 353 -37.83 33.63 -28.87
N ASP A 354 -37.16 34.64 -29.42
CA ASP A 354 -37.65 35.49 -30.51
C ASP A 354 -37.91 34.70 -31.82
N SER A 355 -37.02 33.78 -32.17
CA SER A 355 -37.21 32.86 -33.31
C SER A 355 -38.42 31.95 -33.11
N LEU A 356 -38.61 31.40 -31.90
CA LEU A 356 -39.75 30.54 -31.57
C LEU A 356 -41.07 31.34 -31.49
N ASP A 357 -41.03 32.58 -30.98
CA ASP A 357 -42.19 33.46 -30.91
C ASP A 357 -42.70 33.84 -32.31
N THR A 358 -41.78 34.09 -33.25
CA THR A 358 -42.13 34.35 -34.66
C THR A 358 -42.86 33.15 -35.28
N LEU A 359 -42.41 31.94 -34.97
CA LEU A 359 -43.07 30.71 -35.42
C LEU A 359 -44.42 30.52 -34.73
N ALA A 360 -44.53 30.80 -33.43
CA ALA A 360 -45.79 30.76 -32.69
C ALA A 360 -46.83 31.74 -33.25
N GLN A 361 -46.43 32.97 -33.60
CA GLN A 361 -47.29 33.95 -34.25
C GLN A 361 -47.78 33.46 -35.62
N THR A 362 -46.89 32.81 -36.39
CA THR A 362 -47.25 32.19 -37.68
C THR A 362 -48.28 31.08 -37.50
N VAL A 363 -48.10 30.21 -36.49
CA VAL A 363 -49.04 29.16 -36.14
C VAL A 363 -50.39 29.72 -35.70
N ALA A 364 -50.39 30.76 -34.85
CA ALA A 364 -51.61 31.42 -34.39
C ALA A 364 -52.41 32.03 -35.56
N ARG A 365 -51.72 32.70 -36.49
CA ARG A 365 -52.31 33.23 -37.72
C ARG A 365 -52.91 32.13 -38.59
N LEU A 366 -52.14 31.09 -38.88
CA LEU A 366 -52.60 29.95 -39.69
C LEU A 366 -53.77 29.20 -39.04
N ARG A 367 -53.82 29.13 -37.71
CA ARG A 367 -54.93 28.50 -36.97
C ARG A 367 -56.25 29.26 -37.17
N GLY A 368 -56.20 30.59 -37.26
CA GLY A 368 -57.37 31.41 -37.59
C GLY A 368 -57.75 31.32 -39.08
N GLU A 369 -56.76 31.24 -39.97
CA GLU A 369 -56.98 31.20 -41.43
C GLU A 369 -57.40 29.83 -41.97
N ALA A 370 -57.09 28.72 -41.28
CA ALA A 370 -57.38 27.35 -41.71
C ALA A 370 -58.51 26.69 -40.91
N ASP A 371 -59.38 27.48 -40.26
CA ASP A 371 -60.46 26.94 -39.43
C ASP A 371 -61.54 26.23 -40.27
N LEU A 372 -61.80 24.97 -39.93
CA LEU A 372 -62.84 24.12 -40.54
C LEU A 372 -64.08 23.99 -39.64
N GLY A 373 -64.20 24.80 -38.58
CA GLY A 373 -65.32 24.82 -37.63
C GLY A 373 -66.69 25.13 -38.24
N ARG A 374 -67.76 24.94 -37.45
CA ARG A 374 -69.15 25.08 -37.93
C ARG A 374 -69.47 26.48 -38.44
N ASP A 375 -68.92 27.49 -37.80
CA ASP A 375 -69.13 28.90 -38.12
C ASP A 375 -67.91 29.51 -38.84
N SER A 376 -67.07 28.68 -39.47
CA SER A 376 -65.84 29.16 -40.07
C SER A 376 -66.07 29.95 -41.36
N ARG A 377 -65.16 30.89 -41.61
CA ARG A 377 -65.15 31.72 -42.82
C ARG A 377 -65.08 30.86 -44.08
N PHE A 378 -64.31 29.76 -44.04
CA PHE A 378 -64.22 28.80 -45.13
C PHE A 378 -65.57 28.19 -45.51
N ARG A 379 -66.35 27.72 -44.53
CA ARG A 379 -67.65 27.11 -44.81
C ARG A 379 -68.61 28.11 -45.44
N SER A 380 -68.60 29.34 -44.92
CA SER A 380 -69.41 30.44 -45.47
C SER A 380 -69.01 30.79 -46.91
N GLU A 381 -67.71 30.84 -47.22
CA GLU A 381 -67.18 31.09 -48.57
C GLU A 381 -67.51 29.93 -49.52
N MET A 382 -67.38 28.67 -49.08
CA MET A 382 -67.72 27.48 -49.87
C MET A 382 -69.22 27.36 -50.16
N ASP A 383 -70.07 27.68 -49.20
CA ASP A 383 -71.53 27.70 -49.40
C ASP A 383 -71.95 28.84 -50.35
N ALA A 384 -71.30 30.00 -50.27
CA ALA A 384 -71.50 31.11 -51.22
C ALA A 384 -71.06 30.74 -52.64
N HIS A 385 -69.90 30.09 -52.78
CA HIS A 385 -69.41 29.57 -54.06
C HIS A 385 -70.34 28.52 -54.67
N ALA A 386 -70.93 27.64 -53.86
CA ALA A 386 -71.92 26.68 -54.36
C ALA A 386 -73.24 27.33 -54.80
N ALA A 387 -73.69 28.37 -54.08
CA ALA A 387 -74.84 29.15 -54.53
C ALA A 387 -74.55 29.88 -55.85
N GLU A 388 -73.32 30.37 -56.03
CA GLU A 388 -72.85 30.99 -57.27
C GLU A 388 -72.78 30.00 -58.44
N ILE A 389 -72.17 28.83 -58.23
CA ILE A 389 -72.10 27.72 -59.20
C ILE A 389 -73.52 27.30 -59.61
N LYS A 390 -74.44 27.12 -58.65
CA LYS A 390 -75.83 26.72 -58.92
C LYS A 390 -76.61 27.79 -59.69
N ARG A 391 -76.28 29.07 -59.53
CA ARG A 391 -76.91 30.19 -60.24
C ARG A 391 -76.40 30.32 -61.68
N THR A 392 -75.13 30.00 -61.92
CA THR A 392 -74.53 30.00 -63.27
C THR A 392 -74.80 28.70 -64.02
N TYR A 393 -75.19 27.63 -63.34
CA TYR A 393 -75.50 26.32 -63.91
C TYR A 393 -76.98 26.18 -64.37
N GLY A 394 -77.21 26.18 -65.69
CA GLY A 394 -78.36 25.53 -66.34
C GLY A 394 -79.63 26.37 -66.60
N GLY A 395 -79.82 26.76 -67.86
CA GLY A 395 -81.14 26.99 -68.47
C GLY A 395 -81.19 26.27 -69.83
N TRP A 396 -82.27 25.53 -70.11
CA TRP A 396 -82.44 24.64 -71.28
C TRP A 396 -82.18 25.32 -72.65
N ASP A 397 -82.21 26.65 -72.73
CA ASP A 397 -81.96 27.43 -73.96
C ASP A 397 -80.47 27.64 -74.31
N LYS A 398 -79.53 27.27 -73.43
CA LYS A 398 -78.10 27.56 -73.59
C LYS A 398 -77.23 26.38 -74.04
N LEU A 399 -77.84 25.22 -74.30
CA LEU A 399 -77.15 23.96 -74.61
C LEU A 399 -76.62 23.85 -76.05
N LEU A 400 -76.92 24.80 -76.94
CA LEU A 400 -76.58 24.71 -78.37
C LEU A 400 -75.49 25.68 -78.86
N THR A 401 -75.08 26.71 -78.11
CA THR A 401 -73.96 27.57 -78.52
C THR A 401 -73.16 28.17 -77.33
N ARG A 402 -71.84 27.96 -77.35
CA ARG A 402 -70.75 28.53 -76.49
C ARG A 402 -70.56 27.94 -75.08
N LYS A 403 -69.28 27.64 -74.75
CA LYS A 403 -68.77 27.35 -73.40
C LYS A 403 -69.21 28.43 -72.41
N ASP A 404 -69.76 28.02 -71.28
CA ASP A 404 -70.34 28.90 -70.26
C ASP A 404 -69.22 29.54 -69.42
N THR A 405 -68.70 30.68 -69.89
CA THR A 405 -67.49 31.33 -69.34
C THR A 405 -67.65 31.75 -67.88
N ASP A 406 -68.88 32.10 -67.47
CA ASP A 406 -69.20 32.50 -66.10
C ASP A 406 -69.22 31.31 -65.13
N PHE A 407 -69.65 30.13 -65.59
CA PHE A 407 -69.58 28.89 -64.82
C PHE A 407 -68.12 28.40 -64.69
N GLU A 408 -67.34 28.43 -65.77
CA GLU A 408 -65.92 28.09 -65.75
C GLU A 408 -65.14 28.99 -64.76
N ALA A 409 -65.42 30.31 -64.74
CA ALA A 409 -64.80 31.25 -63.81
C ALA A 409 -65.23 31.04 -62.34
N ALA A 410 -66.51 30.78 -62.06
CA ALA A 410 -66.98 30.46 -60.71
C ALA A 410 -66.39 29.15 -60.17
N ARG A 411 -66.26 28.15 -61.05
CA ARG A 411 -65.60 26.87 -60.77
C ARG A 411 -64.12 27.05 -60.46
N GLU A 412 -63.39 27.82 -61.27
CA GLU A 412 -61.97 28.13 -61.03
C GLU A 412 -61.76 28.88 -59.71
N ARG A 413 -62.63 29.85 -59.36
CA ARG A 413 -62.59 30.54 -58.06
C ARG A 413 -62.82 29.59 -56.88
N THR A 414 -63.75 28.65 -57.03
CA THR A 414 -64.05 27.64 -56.00
C THR A 414 -62.87 26.70 -55.79
N VAL A 415 -62.24 26.23 -56.88
CA VAL A 415 -61.02 25.42 -56.85
C VAL A 415 -59.87 26.18 -56.20
N ALA A 416 -59.65 27.43 -56.60
CA ALA A 416 -58.58 28.27 -56.06
C ALA A 416 -58.75 28.50 -54.55
N THR A 417 -59.96 28.87 -54.12
CA THR A 417 -60.26 29.08 -52.69
C THR A 417 -60.09 27.77 -51.91
N PHE A 418 -60.63 26.65 -52.39
CA PHE A 418 -60.47 25.35 -51.73
C PHE A 418 -59.00 24.93 -51.60
N ASN A 419 -58.22 25.05 -52.68
CA ASN A 419 -56.81 24.68 -52.67
C ASN A 419 -55.97 25.62 -51.80
N GLU A 420 -56.30 26.91 -51.73
CA GLU A 420 -55.68 27.85 -50.79
C GLU A 420 -55.90 27.41 -49.33
N TYR A 421 -57.10 26.94 -48.98
CA TYR A 421 -57.39 26.40 -47.64
C TYR A 421 -56.70 25.06 -47.38
N VAL A 422 -56.55 24.21 -48.40
CA VAL A 422 -55.73 22.97 -48.31
C VAL A 422 -54.28 23.33 -47.98
N ASP A 423 -53.70 24.30 -48.68
CA ASP A 423 -52.32 24.74 -48.45
C ASP A 423 -52.14 25.38 -47.07
N LYS A 424 -53.09 26.22 -46.63
CA LYS A 424 -53.13 26.76 -45.26
C LYS A 424 -53.23 25.67 -44.20
N SER A 425 -54.05 24.63 -44.43
CA SER A 425 -54.21 23.50 -43.52
C SER A 425 -52.93 22.65 -43.42
N ARG A 426 -52.29 22.34 -44.56
CA ARG A 426 -50.99 21.66 -44.61
C ARG A 426 -49.91 22.49 -43.90
N ALA A 427 -49.84 23.79 -44.20
CA ALA A 427 -48.90 24.71 -43.57
C ALA A 427 -49.09 24.80 -42.06
N LEU A 428 -50.35 24.83 -41.57
CA LEU A 428 -50.66 24.84 -40.14
C LEU A 428 -50.13 23.59 -39.45
N LEU A 429 -50.38 22.40 -40.00
CA LEU A 429 -49.91 21.14 -39.40
C LEU A 429 -48.37 21.10 -39.32
N ILE A 430 -47.69 21.48 -40.41
CA ILE A 430 -46.23 21.47 -40.48
C ILE A 430 -45.63 22.52 -39.52
N LYS A 431 -46.08 23.77 -39.57
CA LYS A 431 -45.51 24.86 -38.76
C LYS A 431 -45.82 24.68 -37.26
N ASN A 432 -46.98 24.11 -36.91
CA ASN A 432 -47.29 23.75 -35.52
C ASN A 432 -46.33 22.66 -35.01
N ALA A 433 -46.11 21.59 -35.78
CA ALA A 433 -45.16 20.54 -35.39
C ALA A 433 -43.72 21.06 -35.29
N LEU A 434 -43.27 21.92 -36.22
CA LEU A 434 -41.94 22.54 -36.15
C LEU A 434 -41.79 23.46 -34.93
N TYR A 435 -42.86 24.16 -34.52
CA TYR A 435 -42.88 24.94 -33.29
C TYR A 435 -42.68 24.06 -32.06
N ASP A 436 -43.45 22.97 -31.95
CA ASP A 436 -43.37 22.05 -30.83
C ASP A 436 -41.99 21.36 -30.75
N VAL A 437 -41.41 20.96 -31.89
CA VAL A 437 -40.02 20.47 -31.97
C VAL A 437 -39.03 21.54 -31.53
N GLY A 438 -39.14 22.77 -32.03
CA GLY A 438 -38.24 23.87 -31.66
C GLY A 438 -38.28 24.19 -30.16
N VAL A 439 -39.47 24.17 -29.54
CA VAL A 439 -39.65 24.33 -28.09
C VAL A 439 -39.00 23.18 -27.31
N ALA A 440 -39.22 21.93 -27.74
CA ALA A 440 -38.61 20.77 -27.11
C ALA A 440 -37.07 20.82 -27.19
N LEU A 441 -36.53 21.14 -28.37
CA LEU A 441 -35.09 21.31 -28.59
C LEU A 441 -34.52 22.43 -27.72
N GLY A 442 -35.18 23.58 -27.65
CA GLY A 442 -34.77 24.71 -26.80
C GLY A 442 -34.72 24.36 -25.31
N ARG A 443 -35.74 23.66 -24.78
CA ARG A 443 -35.76 23.21 -23.37
C ARG A 443 -34.66 22.20 -23.08
N ALA A 444 -34.43 21.25 -23.98
CA ALA A 444 -33.36 20.27 -23.83
C ALA A 444 -31.97 20.93 -23.91
N ALA A 445 -31.79 21.93 -24.80
CA ALA A 445 -30.57 22.74 -24.86
C ALA A 445 -30.30 23.49 -23.55
N ASP A 446 -31.33 24.08 -22.93
CA ASP A 446 -31.17 24.77 -21.64
C ASP A 446 -30.81 23.80 -20.50
N THR A 447 -31.35 22.58 -20.54
CA THR A 447 -30.98 21.50 -19.61
C THR A 447 -29.50 21.10 -19.77
N LEU A 448 -29.03 20.91 -21.00
CA LEU A 448 -27.62 20.59 -21.29
C LEU A 448 -26.68 21.73 -20.87
N ARG A 449 -27.04 22.99 -21.16
CA ARG A 449 -26.32 24.18 -20.68
C ARG A 449 -26.23 24.19 -19.16
N GLY A 450 -27.30 23.80 -18.46
CA GLY A 450 -27.31 23.62 -17.00
C GLY A 450 -26.29 22.56 -16.54
N SER A 451 -26.26 21.41 -17.19
CA SER A 451 -25.30 20.33 -16.90
C SER A 451 -23.84 20.78 -17.06
N PHE A 452 -23.52 21.51 -18.13
CA PHE A 452 -22.15 22.03 -18.32
C PHE A 452 -21.74 23.05 -17.26
N ARG A 453 -22.65 23.93 -16.84
CA ARG A 453 -22.42 24.84 -15.70
C ARG A 453 -22.16 24.09 -14.41
N ASN A 454 -22.88 22.99 -14.17
CA ASN A 454 -22.67 22.15 -12.99
C ASN A 454 -21.30 21.45 -13.00
N ILE A 455 -20.82 21.01 -14.18
CA ILE A 455 -19.47 20.43 -14.34
C ILE A 455 -18.41 21.48 -14.02
N GLU A 456 -18.49 22.68 -14.60
CA GLU A 456 -17.56 23.79 -14.32
C GLU A 456 -17.52 24.15 -12.83
N SER A 457 -18.69 24.27 -12.18
CA SER A 457 -18.78 24.53 -10.73
C SER A 457 -18.17 23.41 -9.88
N SER A 458 -18.10 22.20 -10.40
CA SER A 458 -17.59 21.02 -9.69
C SER A 458 -16.13 20.72 -10.01
N ALA A 459 -15.57 21.26 -11.10
CA ALA A 459 -14.16 21.10 -11.48
C ALA A 459 -13.21 21.66 -10.42
N GLY A 460 -13.56 22.77 -9.77
CA GLY A 460 -12.79 23.30 -8.63
C GLY A 460 -12.73 22.33 -7.45
N ARG A 461 -13.85 21.67 -7.13
CA ARG A 461 -13.88 20.62 -6.10
C ARG A 461 -13.07 19.40 -6.53
N LEU A 462 -13.19 18.96 -7.78
CA LEU A 462 -12.40 17.85 -8.32
C LEU A 462 -10.90 18.09 -8.18
N ALA A 463 -10.41 19.30 -8.53
CA ALA A 463 -8.99 19.63 -8.37
C ALA A 463 -8.53 19.48 -6.92
N THR A 464 -9.30 20.03 -5.96
CA THR A 464 -9.00 19.88 -4.53
C THR A 464 -9.05 18.42 -4.07
N GLU A 465 -10.05 17.66 -4.50
CA GLU A 465 -10.17 16.22 -4.20
C GLU A 465 -8.98 15.42 -4.75
N LEU A 466 -8.50 15.75 -5.96
CA LEU A 466 -7.30 15.12 -6.54
C LEU A 466 -6.03 15.46 -5.77
N GLU A 467 -5.89 16.71 -5.31
CA GLU A 467 -4.77 17.13 -4.46
C GLU A 467 -4.79 16.44 -3.09
N GLU A 468 -5.97 16.29 -2.49
CA GLU A 468 -6.15 15.56 -1.24
C GLU A 468 -5.85 14.07 -1.42
N LYS A 469 -6.33 13.46 -2.52
CA LYS A 469 -6.00 12.06 -2.87
C LYS A 469 -4.50 11.89 -3.08
N ALA A 470 -3.84 12.81 -3.79
CA ALA A 470 -2.39 12.78 -3.97
C ALA A 470 -1.66 12.91 -2.62
N ARG A 471 -2.08 13.84 -1.75
CA ARG A 471 -1.52 13.96 -0.39
C ARG A 471 -1.70 12.70 0.45
N ARG A 472 -2.83 11.99 0.33
CA ARG A 472 -3.01 10.70 1.02
C ARG A 472 -2.01 9.64 0.55
N PHE A 473 -1.71 9.60 -0.76
CA PHE A 473 -0.65 8.72 -1.27
C PHE A 473 0.71 9.04 -0.64
N GLU A 474 1.04 10.31 -0.40
CA GLU A 474 2.28 10.69 0.32
C GLU A 474 2.32 10.23 1.78
N TYR A 475 1.21 9.82 2.39
CA TYR A 475 1.16 9.28 3.75
C TYR A 475 1.03 7.75 3.76
N ASP A 476 0.03 7.24 3.05
CA ASP A 476 -0.42 5.85 3.15
C ASP A 476 0.11 4.96 2.00
N GLY A 477 0.65 5.54 0.93
CA GLY A 477 0.88 4.84 -0.33
C GLY A 477 -0.43 4.52 -1.08
N GLY A 478 -0.33 3.73 -2.15
CA GLY A 478 -1.49 3.28 -2.93
C GLY A 478 -2.19 2.03 -2.36
N PRO A 479 -3.26 1.54 -3.03
CA PRO A 479 -3.96 0.32 -2.60
C PRO A 479 -3.10 -0.95 -2.59
N ASN A 480 -2.05 -0.97 -3.41
CA ASN A 480 -1.00 -2.00 -3.45
C ASN A 480 0.35 -1.32 -3.21
N ALA A 481 0.44 -0.56 -2.10
CA ALA A 481 1.59 0.28 -1.83
C ALA A 481 2.89 -0.53 -1.78
N GLN A 482 3.90 -0.03 -2.48
CA GLN A 482 5.31 -0.37 -2.27
C GLN A 482 5.88 0.47 -1.10
N ALA A 483 5.31 1.65 -0.87
CA ALA A 483 5.60 2.48 0.28
C ALA A 483 5.05 1.82 1.57
N ASN A 484 5.83 1.85 2.66
CA ASN A 484 5.53 1.15 3.92
C ASN A 484 5.25 -0.36 3.74
N GLU A 485 5.86 -1.02 2.73
CA GLU A 485 5.62 -2.44 2.46
C GLU A 485 6.19 -3.35 3.57
N PHE A 486 7.28 -2.93 4.21
CA PHE A 486 7.95 -3.66 5.29
C PHE A 486 8.08 -2.79 6.54
N VAL A 487 8.05 -3.39 7.72
CA VAL A 487 8.08 -2.66 9.01
C VAL A 487 9.35 -1.83 9.19
N LEU A 488 10.47 -2.35 8.68
CA LEU A 488 11.79 -1.76 8.83
C LEU A 488 12.33 -1.17 7.53
N ASP A 489 11.44 -0.80 6.61
CA ASP A 489 11.86 -0.15 5.37
C ASP A 489 12.50 1.23 5.60
N VAL A 490 13.32 1.60 4.61
CA VAL A 490 13.92 2.91 4.45
C VAL A 490 13.58 3.34 3.04
N GLU A 491 12.66 4.27 2.91
CA GLU A 491 12.23 4.73 1.60
C GLU A 491 13.19 5.77 1.03
N VAL A 492 13.41 5.70 -0.29
CA VAL A 492 14.02 6.76 -1.07
C VAL A 492 12.95 7.77 -1.49
N LEU A 493 13.34 9.05 -1.58
CA LEU A 493 12.47 10.23 -1.62
C LEU A 493 11.65 10.39 -0.34
N GLN A 494 12.23 10.06 0.81
CA GLN A 494 11.63 10.26 2.13
C GLN A 494 12.53 11.11 3.02
N HIS A 495 11.95 12.08 3.72
CA HIS A 495 12.67 12.90 4.67
C HIS A 495 13.24 12.03 5.81
N PRO A 496 14.45 12.32 6.33
CA PRO A 496 15.06 11.56 7.44
C PRO A 496 14.24 11.48 8.74
N ASN A 497 13.11 12.18 8.84
CA ASN A 497 12.19 12.07 9.98
C ASN A 497 11.26 10.86 9.86
N GLY A 498 11.26 10.16 8.72
CA GLY A 498 10.43 8.99 8.44
C GLY A 498 8.94 9.29 8.27
N ARG A 499 8.53 10.56 8.24
CA ARG A 499 7.12 10.97 8.18
C ARG A 499 6.75 11.72 6.91
N ASP A 500 7.64 12.60 6.46
CA ASP A 500 7.39 13.42 5.28
C ASP A 500 8.08 12.80 4.05
N ARG A 501 7.41 12.85 2.90
CA ARG A 501 7.97 12.41 1.62
C ARG A 501 8.34 13.59 0.74
N PHE A 502 9.33 13.39 -0.12
CA PHE A 502 9.80 14.38 -1.10
C PHE A 502 9.13 14.21 -2.48
N TRP A 503 7.99 13.52 -2.56
CA TRP A 503 7.32 13.28 -3.84
C TRP A 503 6.83 14.58 -4.50
N GLY A 504 6.32 15.54 -3.73
CA GLY A 504 6.04 16.89 -4.24
C GLY A 504 7.26 17.63 -4.77
N TRP A 505 8.44 17.42 -4.17
CA TRP A 505 9.70 17.99 -4.68
C TRP A 505 10.13 17.34 -5.98
N PHE A 506 10.03 16.01 -6.05
CA PHE A 506 10.29 15.26 -7.27
C PHE A 506 9.34 15.68 -8.41
N TYR A 507 8.05 15.90 -8.11
CA TYR A 507 7.08 16.35 -9.10
C TYR A 507 7.47 17.71 -9.70
N GLU A 508 7.76 18.72 -8.87
CA GLU A 508 8.13 20.04 -9.38
C GLU A 508 9.46 20.02 -10.16
N ASP A 509 10.41 19.18 -9.76
CA ASP A 509 11.73 19.09 -10.38
C ASP A 509 11.74 18.29 -11.69
N GLN A 510 11.19 17.08 -11.68
CA GLN A 510 11.36 16.05 -12.72
C GLN A 510 10.12 15.83 -13.59
N VAL A 511 8.94 16.29 -13.16
CA VAL A 511 7.67 16.11 -13.87
C VAL A 511 7.14 17.41 -14.44
N ALA A 512 7.03 18.46 -13.62
CA ALA A 512 6.49 19.76 -14.03
C ALA A 512 7.34 20.46 -15.11
N THR A 513 8.64 20.17 -15.14
CA THR A 513 9.58 20.71 -16.13
C THR A 513 9.53 20.03 -17.50
N ARG A 514 8.82 18.90 -17.62
CA ARG A 514 8.79 18.12 -18.87
C ARG A 514 7.93 18.81 -19.94
N PRO A 515 8.35 18.78 -21.22
CA PRO A 515 7.55 19.31 -22.32
C PRO A 515 6.17 18.66 -22.43
N GLU A 516 6.08 17.34 -22.22
CA GLU A 516 4.84 16.54 -22.32
C GLU A 516 3.82 16.97 -21.27
N THR A 517 4.28 17.34 -20.08
CA THR A 517 3.44 17.92 -19.01
C THR A 517 2.78 19.24 -19.44
N SER A 518 3.36 19.92 -20.43
CA SER A 518 2.82 21.14 -21.04
C SER A 518 2.12 20.90 -22.38
N ASP A 519 1.97 19.66 -22.84
CA ASP A 519 1.22 19.35 -24.07
C ASP A 519 -0.29 19.49 -23.84
N GLN A 520 -0.77 20.68 -24.16
CA GLN A 520 -2.18 21.05 -24.13
C GLN A 520 -3.04 20.11 -25.00
N SER A 521 -2.51 19.55 -26.07
CA SER A 521 -3.28 18.75 -27.02
C SER A 521 -3.70 17.43 -26.40
N GLU A 522 -2.79 16.75 -25.71
CA GLU A 522 -3.06 15.45 -25.08
C GLU A 522 -4.06 15.58 -23.93
N VAL A 523 -3.91 16.59 -23.09
CA VAL A 523 -4.82 16.84 -21.96
C VAL A 523 -6.21 17.21 -22.44
N LEU A 524 -6.32 18.12 -23.42
CA LEU A 524 -7.60 18.49 -24.00
C LEU A 524 -8.24 17.34 -24.77
N ASN A 525 -7.45 16.48 -25.42
CA ASN A 525 -7.93 15.24 -26.01
C ASN A 525 -8.49 14.31 -24.92
N ALA A 526 -7.76 14.03 -23.84
CA ALA A 526 -8.20 13.16 -22.75
C ALA A 526 -9.51 13.66 -22.10
N VAL A 527 -9.60 14.97 -21.84
CA VAL A 527 -10.84 15.61 -21.36
C VAL A 527 -11.96 15.50 -22.39
N ARG A 528 -11.67 15.77 -23.67
CA ARG A 528 -12.65 15.65 -24.76
C ARG A 528 -13.19 14.23 -24.84
N GLU A 529 -12.31 13.22 -24.88
CA GLU A 529 -12.67 11.80 -24.92
C GLU A 529 -13.50 11.37 -23.70
N ALA A 530 -13.11 11.77 -22.49
CA ALA A 530 -13.84 11.44 -21.26
C ALA A 530 -15.28 11.97 -21.27
N LEU A 531 -15.46 13.11 -21.91
CA LEU A 531 -16.72 13.84 -21.98
C LEU A 531 -17.47 13.63 -23.30
N ARG A 532 -16.97 12.77 -24.21
CA ARG A 532 -17.69 12.35 -25.41
C ARG A 532 -18.99 11.63 -25.02
N PRO A 533 -20.03 11.72 -25.87
CA PRO A 533 -21.21 10.87 -25.76
C PRO A 533 -20.78 9.40 -25.76
N LYS A 534 -21.30 8.62 -24.81
CA LYS A 534 -21.07 7.18 -24.75
C LYS A 534 -22.33 6.47 -25.23
N PHE A 535 -22.17 5.30 -25.85
CA PHE A 535 -23.26 4.49 -26.35
C PHE A 535 -23.24 3.13 -25.67
N ASP A 536 -24.42 2.54 -25.49
CA ASP A 536 -24.57 1.16 -25.06
C ASP A 536 -24.18 0.19 -26.20
N GLU A 537 -24.16 -1.11 -25.90
CA GLU A 537 -23.85 -2.17 -26.87
C GLU A 537 -24.82 -2.22 -28.07
N GLN A 538 -25.98 -1.56 -27.94
CA GLN A 538 -27.03 -1.50 -28.95
C GLN A 538 -26.98 -0.18 -29.74
N GLY A 539 -25.95 0.64 -29.53
CA GLY A 539 -25.74 1.91 -30.21
C GLY A 539 -26.63 3.06 -29.71
N ARG A 540 -27.27 2.91 -28.54
CA ARG A 540 -28.11 3.96 -27.94
C ARG A 540 -27.27 4.82 -26.98
N PRO A 541 -27.44 6.15 -26.98
CA PRO A 541 -26.63 7.03 -26.15
C PRO A 541 -26.96 6.84 -24.65
N LEU A 542 -25.92 6.81 -23.82
CA LEU A 542 -26.00 6.64 -22.38
C LEU A 542 -26.17 7.99 -21.69
N ARG A 543 -27.19 8.10 -20.84
CA ARG A 543 -27.36 9.26 -19.96
C ARG A 543 -26.37 9.18 -18.80
N ARG A 544 -25.57 10.23 -18.63
CA ARG A 544 -24.53 10.31 -17.59
C ARG A 544 -24.82 11.46 -16.64
N THR A 545 -24.58 11.24 -15.35
CA THR A 545 -24.62 12.27 -14.31
C THR A 545 -23.34 13.11 -14.35
N ALA A 546 -23.39 14.34 -13.81
CA ALA A 546 -22.19 15.18 -13.71
C ALA A 546 -21.06 14.49 -12.91
N ARG A 547 -21.42 13.68 -11.90
CA ARG A 547 -20.44 12.92 -11.10
C ARG A 547 -19.74 11.83 -11.92
N GLU A 548 -20.48 11.09 -12.75
CA GLU A 548 -19.89 10.09 -13.66
C GLU A 548 -19.02 10.76 -14.72
N MET A 549 -19.42 11.92 -15.25
CA MET A 549 -18.61 12.67 -16.20
C MET A 549 -17.29 13.14 -15.58
N ILE A 550 -17.34 13.67 -14.35
CA ILE A 550 -16.17 14.09 -13.57
C ILE A 550 -15.26 12.89 -13.24
N GLY A 551 -15.82 11.76 -12.84
CA GLY A 551 -15.04 10.55 -12.55
C GLY A 551 -14.35 9.99 -13.80
N ASP A 552 -14.97 10.09 -14.98
CA ASP A 552 -14.34 9.69 -16.24
C ASP A 552 -13.21 10.66 -16.62
N VAL A 553 -13.41 11.96 -16.42
CA VAL A 553 -12.34 12.97 -16.62
C VAL A 553 -11.16 12.68 -15.70
N GLU A 554 -11.41 12.43 -14.42
CA GLU A 554 -10.36 12.04 -13.46
C GLU A 554 -9.55 10.85 -13.98
N ARG A 555 -10.23 9.76 -14.37
CA ARG A 555 -9.56 8.55 -14.86
C ARG A 555 -8.79 8.78 -16.15
N SER A 556 -9.36 9.52 -17.11
CA SER A 556 -8.69 9.82 -18.38
C SER A 556 -7.47 10.71 -18.20
N LEU A 557 -7.52 11.70 -17.29
CA LEU A 557 -6.38 12.56 -16.99
C LEU A 557 -5.25 11.80 -16.28
N ILE A 558 -5.60 10.93 -15.32
CA ILE A 558 -4.63 10.06 -14.66
C ILE A 558 -4.00 9.10 -15.68
N ALA A 559 -4.81 8.47 -16.54
CA ALA A 559 -4.31 7.54 -17.55
C ALA A 559 -3.40 8.22 -18.59
N ALA A 560 -3.72 9.45 -19.01
CA ALA A 560 -2.85 10.23 -19.89
C ALA A 560 -1.51 10.54 -19.20
N ALA A 561 -1.57 10.99 -17.94
CA ALA A 561 -0.38 11.23 -17.13
C ALA A 561 0.49 9.98 -16.98
N GLU A 562 -0.13 8.84 -16.64
CA GLU A 562 0.56 7.56 -16.55
C GLU A 562 1.19 7.17 -17.89
N GLY A 563 0.54 7.46 -19.02
CA GLY A 563 1.04 7.17 -20.36
C GLY A 563 2.44 7.74 -20.61
N PHE A 564 2.64 9.04 -20.37
CA PHE A 564 3.94 9.68 -20.60
C PHE A 564 4.90 9.59 -19.40
N LEU A 565 4.40 9.41 -18.17
CA LEU A 565 5.26 9.29 -16.98
C LEU A 565 5.79 7.88 -16.73
N ARG A 566 5.13 6.84 -17.25
CA ARG A 566 5.50 5.45 -17.01
C ARG A 566 6.94 5.17 -17.43
N THR A 567 7.32 5.52 -18.66
CA THR A 567 8.69 5.33 -19.16
C THR A 567 9.72 6.06 -18.30
N ALA A 568 9.39 7.24 -17.78
CA ALA A 568 10.30 8.03 -16.96
C ALA A 568 10.44 7.52 -15.52
N ILE A 569 9.36 7.01 -14.92
CA ILE A 569 9.35 6.63 -13.50
C ILE A 569 9.55 5.12 -13.36
N THR A 570 8.72 4.30 -13.96
CA THR A 570 8.76 2.83 -13.81
C THR A 570 9.59 2.13 -14.89
N GLY A 571 9.91 2.84 -15.97
CA GLY A 571 10.60 2.29 -17.13
C GLY A 571 9.67 1.58 -18.12
N ASP A 572 10.20 1.29 -19.30
CA ASP A 572 9.58 0.50 -20.35
C ASP A 572 10.48 -0.70 -20.74
N PRO A 573 10.19 -1.93 -20.25
CA PRO A 573 11.01 -3.10 -20.51
C PRO A 573 11.30 -3.39 -22.00
N GLU A 574 10.41 -2.93 -22.90
CA GLU A 574 10.53 -3.13 -24.34
C GLU A 574 11.34 -2.03 -25.05
N SER A 575 11.74 -0.96 -24.36
CA SER A 575 12.51 0.13 -24.97
C SER A 575 13.95 -0.30 -25.29
N ASP A 576 14.46 0.16 -26.44
CA ASP A 576 15.85 -0.03 -26.87
C ASP A 576 16.83 0.88 -26.10
N ASP A 577 16.36 2.03 -25.57
CA ASP A 577 17.16 2.95 -24.76
C ASP A 577 17.29 2.42 -23.31
N PRO A 578 18.50 2.17 -22.81
CA PRO A 578 18.73 1.72 -21.43
C PRO A 578 18.10 2.62 -20.35
N PHE A 579 18.06 3.94 -20.56
CA PHE A 579 17.49 4.88 -19.59
C PHE A 579 15.97 4.78 -19.55
N GLU A 580 15.32 4.72 -20.71
CA GLU A 580 13.87 4.50 -20.80
C GLU A 580 13.48 3.11 -20.30
N ARG A 581 14.32 2.10 -20.55
CA ARG A 581 14.07 0.74 -20.08
C ARG A 581 14.01 0.64 -18.57
N GLN A 582 14.89 1.34 -17.90
CA GLN A 582 15.01 1.31 -16.44
C GLN A 582 14.05 2.27 -15.76
N GLY A 583 13.77 3.44 -16.35
CA GLY A 583 13.05 4.52 -15.68
C GLY A 583 13.87 5.15 -14.55
N LEU A 584 13.20 5.61 -13.50
CA LEU A 584 13.86 6.21 -12.34
C LEU A 584 14.57 5.12 -11.54
N ARG A 585 15.90 5.25 -11.41
CA ARG A 585 16.72 4.34 -10.62
C ARG A 585 16.78 4.75 -9.15
N LEU A 586 17.01 3.76 -8.28
CA LEU A 586 17.15 3.96 -6.84
C LEU A 586 18.29 4.93 -6.47
N ASP A 587 19.44 4.82 -7.10
CA ASP A 587 20.60 5.68 -6.86
C ASP A 587 20.38 7.11 -7.36
N ASP A 588 19.68 7.29 -8.48
CA ASP A 588 19.31 8.61 -8.98
C ASP A 588 18.30 9.29 -8.05
N ALA A 589 17.28 8.56 -7.61
CA ALA A 589 16.29 9.06 -6.66
C ALA A 589 16.93 9.44 -5.31
N LEU A 590 17.93 8.69 -4.85
CA LEU A 590 18.65 8.99 -3.61
C LEU A 590 19.51 10.26 -3.73
N ALA A 591 20.13 10.49 -4.88
CA ALA A 591 20.87 11.73 -5.13
C ALA A 591 19.94 12.96 -5.15
N LEU A 592 18.76 12.82 -5.77
CA LEU A 592 17.72 13.84 -5.76
C LEU A 592 17.21 14.11 -4.33
N GLU A 593 16.92 13.05 -3.55
CA GLU A 593 16.53 13.15 -2.14
C GLU A 593 17.55 13.97 -1.34
N ALA A 594 18.85 13.65 -1.47
CA ALA A 594 19.91 14.36 -0.76
C ALA A 594 19.91 15.87 -1.07
N ARG A 595 19.67 16.23 -2.35
CA ARG A 595 19.59 17.63 -2.78
C ARG A 595 18.34 18.32 -2.25
N TYR A 596 17.17 17.66 -2.28
CA TYR A 596 15.93 18.21 -1.72
C TYR A 596 16.03 18.40 -0.20
N TYR A 597 16.66 17.47 0.51
CA TYR A 597 16.96 17.60 1.93
C TYR A 597 17.89 18.80 2.23
N GLY A 598 18.92 19.00 1.42
CA GLY A 598 19.77 20.19 1.51
C GLY A 598 18.98 21.49 1.31
N LEU A 599 18.11 21.54 0.29
CA LEU A 599 17.29 22.71 0.01
C LEU A 599 16.27 23.02 1.10
N THR A 600 15.59 22.01 1.66
CA THR A 600 14.66 22.20 2.79
C THR A 600 15.37 22.70 4.05
N THR A 601 16.60 22.23 4.30
CA THR A 601 17.41 22.68 5.43
C THR A 601 17.89 24.13 5.26
N HIS A 602 18.26 24.53 4.05
CA HIS A 602 18.77 25.88 3.78
C HIS A 602 17.67 26.93 3.53
N LYS A 603 16.51 26.53 3.00
CA LYS A 603 15.37 27.39 2.66
C LYS A 603 14.10 26.92 3.38
N VAL A 604 14.16 26.96 4.72
CA VAL A 604 13.07 26.47 5.59
C VAL A 604 11.74 27.15 5.23
N GLY A 605 10.72 26.35 4.94
CA GLY A 605 9.37 26.80 4.65
C GLY A 605 9.13 27.33 3.22
N ALA A 606 10.14 27.31 2.34
CA ALA A 606 9.94 27.63 0.93
C ALA A 606 9.16 26.52 0.22
N ALA A 607 8.24 26.89 -0.70
CA ALA A 607 7.61 25.94 -1.59
C ALA A 607 8.67 25.28 -2.51
N PRO A 608 8.48 24.01 -2.93
CA PRO A 608 9.47 23.32 -3.77
C PRO A 608 9.81 24.10 -5.04
N GLU A 609 8.80 24.64 -5.73
CA GLU A 609 8.95 25.49 -6.94
C GLU A 609 9.90 26.69 -6.69
N ASP A 610 9.66 27.44 -5.60
CA ASP A 610 10.46 28.61 -5.21
C ASP A 610 11.89 28.25 -4.78
N ALA A 611 12.05 27.06 -4.19
CA ALA A 611 13.33 26.57 -3.73
C ALA A 611 14.22 26.10 -4.89
N LEU A 612 13.62 25.42 -5.86
CA LEU A 612 14.28 24.87 -7.05
C LEU A 612 14.60 25.94 -8.10
N ARG A 613 13.65 26.83 -8.42
CA ARG A 613 13.78 27.88 -9.47
C ARG A 613 14.38 27.32 -10.78
N ALA A 614 15.26 28.09 -11.43
CA ALA A 614 15.91 27.74 -12.69
C ALA A 614 16.95 26.60 -12.60
N GLN A 615 17.08 25.91 -11.45
CA GLN A 615 17.99 24.75 -11.33
C GLN A 615 17.33 23.45 -11.79
N SER A 616 16.00 23.42 -11.95
CA SER A 616 15.27 22.23 -12.39
C SER A 616 15.22 22.10 -13.92
N PRO A 617 15.23 20.88 -14.47
CA PRO A 617 15.39 19.60 -13.75
C PRO A 617 16.83 19.38 -13.27
N LEU A 618 16.98 18.87 -12.05
CA LEU A 618 18.29 18.48 -11.53
C LEU A 618 18.79 17.20 -12.24
N SER A 619 20.10 17.13 -12.48
CA SER A 619 20.77 15.95 -13.02
C SER A 619 21.35 15.09 -11.89
N ALA A 620 20.80 13.89 -11.67
CA ALA A 620 21.24 12.98 -10.62
C ALA A 620 22.72 12.57 -10.75
N SER A 621 23.19 12.30 -11.97
CA SER A 621 24.60 11.97 -12.23
C SER A 621 25.55 13.13 -11.90
N ALA A 622 25.14 14.37 -12.10
CA ALA A 622 25.90 15.55 -11.68
C ALA A 622 25.89 15.72 -10.15
N LEU A 623 24.77 15.42 -9.48
CA LEU A 623 24.65 15.51 -8.03
C LEU A 623 25.60 14.56 -7.29
N TRP A 624 25.88 13.38 -7.84
CA TRP A 624 26.86 12.44 -7.27
C TRP A 624 28.29 12.99 -7.22
N GLN A 625 28.61 14.10 -7.88
CA GLN A 625 29.91 14.77 -7.75
C GLN A 625 30.01 15.66 -6.49
N ASP A 626 28.89 15.89 -5.78
CA ASP A 626 28.84 16.69 -4.55
C ASP A 626 29.10 15.80 -3.32
N ASP A 627 30.13 16.15 -2.53
CA ASP A 627 30.48 15.46 -1.28
C ASP A 627 29.36 15.50 -0.23
N ALA A 628 28.47 16.50 -0.27
CA ALA A 628 27.30 16.53 0.60
C ALA A 628 26.30 15.42 0.23
N VAL A 629 26.12 15.14 -1.06
CA VAL A 629 25.23 14.08 -1.56
C VAL A 629 25.79 12.71 -1.20
N LYS A 630 27.08 12.47 -1.42
CA LYS A 630 27.74 11.21 -1.03
C LYS A 630 27.63 10.92 0.46
N ARG A 631 27.89 11.92 1.31
CA ARG A 631 27.74 11.80 2.77
C ARG A 631 26.31 11.53 3.20
N TYR A 632 25.33 12.15 2.55
CA TYR A 632 23.92 11.90 2.82
C TYR A 632 23.53 10.47 2.44
N ALA A 633 23.88 10.02 1.23
CA ALA A 633 23.59 8.67 0.74
C ALA A 633 24.20 7.61 1.67
N ARG A 634 25.46 7.79 2.07
CA ARG A 634 26.11 6.94 3.07
C ARG A 634 25.32 6.90 4.39
N LYS A 635 24.92 8.05 4.93
CA LYS A 635 24.14 8.09 6.18
C LYS A 635 22.77 7.40 6.04
N LYS A 636 22.13 7.51 4.88
CA LYS A 636 20.88 6.80 4.59
C LYS A 636 21.09 5.29 4.57
N LEU A 637 22.18 4.81 3.95
CA LEU A 637 22.58 3.40 3.97
C LEU A 637 22.93 2.90 5.38
N GLU A 638 23.67 3.69 6.16
CA GLU A 638 23.96 3.39 7.58
C GLU A 638 22.66 3.28 8.40
N THR A 639 21.65 4.10 8.09
CA THR A 639 20.33 4.03 8.74
C THR A 639 19.60 2.74 8.37
N ALA A 640 19.61 2.34 7.10
CA ALA A 640 19.04 1.06 6.68
C ALA A 640 19.79 -0.12 7.33
N LEU A 641 21.12 -0.10 7.35
CA LEU A 641 21.94 -1.09 8.04
C LEU A 641 21.68 -1.16 9.55
N ALA A 642 21.39 -0.04 10.19
CA ALA A 642 21.01 0.01 11.60
C ALA A 642 19.62 -0.60 11.83
N LYS A 643 18.66 -0.37 10.92
CA LYS A 643 17.35 -1.04 10.97
C LYS A 643 17.45 -2.55 10.71
N ALA A 644 18.42 -3.00 9.91
CA ALA A 644 18.70 -4.42 9.70
C ALA A 644 19.40 -5.09 10.90
N GLU A 645 19.63 -4.38 12.01
CA GLU A 645 20.20 -4.99 13.19
C GLU A 645 19.35 -6.18 13.67
N PRO A 646 19.99 -7.21 14.24
CA PRO A 646 19.26 -8.41 14.61
C PRO A 646 18.13 -8.08 15.59
N LEU A 647 17.00 -8.74 15.43
CA LEU A 647 15.82 -8.63 16.28
C LEU A 647 16.07 -9.33 17.62
N THR A 648 17.05 -8.85 18.38
CA THR A 648 17.33 -9.30 19.73
C THR A 648 18.28 -8.32 20.43
N ARG A 649 18.28 -8.32 21.76
CA ARG A 649 19.35 -7.66 22.53
C ARG A 649 20.57 -8.55 22.46
N PHE A 650 21.51 -8.24 21.56
CA PHE A 650 22.74 -9.00 21.42
C PHE A 650 23.94 -8.16 21.85
N HIS A 651 24.69 -8.64 22.84
CA HIS A 651 25.97 -8.06 23.24
C HIS A 651 27.06 -9.14 23.19
N PRO A 652 27.80 -9.26 22.06
CA PRO A 652 28.82 -10.30 21.90
C PRO A 652 29.94 -10.17 22.95
N GLU A 653 30.30 -8.93 23.30
CA GLU A 653 31.47 -8.62 24.13
C GLU A 653 31.24 -8.78 25.64
N ALA A 654 29.99 -8.90 26.10
CA ALA A 654 29.69 -8.84 27.54
C ALA A 654 30.02 -10.14 28.29
N LYS A 655 29.95 -11.30 27.61
CA LYS A 655 30.03 -12.63 28.27
C LYS A 655 30.65 -13.75 27.43
N SER A 656 31.11 -13.48 26.20
CA SER A 656 31.61 -14.52 25.28
C SER A 656 32.96 -14.15 24.66
N MET A 657 33.90 -15.09 24.68
CA MET A 657 35.14 -15.03 23.89
C MET A 657 35.00 -15.72 22.53
N ILE A 658 33.78 -16.18 22.18
CA ILE A 658 33.49 -16.90 20.94
C ILE A 658 33.34 -15.89 19.80
N ASN A 659 34.03 -16.13 18.69
CA ASN A 659 33.87 -15.34 17.48
C ASN A 659 32.58 -15.79 16.77
N HIS A 660 31.49 -15.07 16.99
CA HIS A 660 30.20 -15.41 16.36
C HIS A 660 30.24 -15.08 14.87
N ALA A 661 29.61 -15.91 14.04
CA ALA A 661 29.47 -15.58 12.63
C ALA A 661 28.43 -14.48 12.46
N ASP A 662 28.90 -13.25 12.23
CA ASP A 662 28.10 -12.08 11.87
C ASP A 662 28.01 -11.99 10.35
N MET A 663 26.94 -12.54 9.80
CA MET A 663 26.69 -12.54 8.37
C MET A 663 25.83 -11.34 7.99
N LEU A 664 26.38 -10.45 7.17
CA LEU A 664 25.61 -9.41 6.50
C LEU A 664 25.48 -9.77 5.02
N LEU A 665 24.26 -10.01 4.57
CA LEU A 665 23.95 -10.16 3.16
C LEU A 665 23.29 -8.92 2.59
N ILE A 666 23.69 -8.60 1.37
CA ILE A 666 23.17 -7.47 0.62
C ILE A 666 22.63 -7.98 -0.71
N GLY A 667 21.30 -7.97 -0.86
CA GLY A 667 20.64 -8.15 -2.14
C GLY A 667 20.78 -6.85 -2.93
N LEU A 668 21.64 -6.85 -3.95
CA LEU A 668 21.98 -5.65 -4.72
C LEU A 668 21.91 -5.96 -6.21
N HIS A 669 21.03 -5.27 -6.92
CA HIS A 669 20.94 -5.43 -8.38
C HIS A 669 22.26 -5.03 -9.06
N PRO A 670 22.74 -5.78 -10.09
CA PRO A 670 24.03 -5.52 -10.75
C PRO A 670 24.25 -4.08 -11.22
N GLN A 671 23.18 -3.38 -11.61
CA GLN A 671 23.26 -1.98 -12.05
C GLN A 671 23.70 -1.01 -10.93
N LEU A 672 23.42 -1.35 -9.67
CA LEU A 672 23.79 -0.58 -8.49
C LEU A 672 25.17 -1.01 -7.93
N GLY A 673 25.74 -2.10 -8.46
CA GLY A 673 27.04 -2.64 -8.06
C GLY A 673 28.25 -1.87 -8.56
N THR A 674 28.05 -0.72 -9.24
CA THR A 674 29.14 0.13 -9.75
C THR A 674 28.87 1.61 -9.50
N GLY A 675 29.93 2.44 -9.50
CA GLY A 675 29.82 3.90 -9.35
C GLY A 675 29.71 4.38 -7.90
N ALA A 676 29.30 5.65 -7.73
CA ALA A 676 29.32 6.34 -6.44
C ALA A 676 28.37 5.73 -5.38
N PHE A 677 27.28 5.10 -5.81
CA PHE A 677 26.38 4.37 -4.91
C PHE A 677 27.05 3.11 -4.34
N ALA A 678 27.74 2.33 -5.17
CA ALA A 678 28.50 1.15 -4.74
C ALA A 678 29.66 1.52 -3.80
N GLU A 679 30.32 2.66 -4.04
CA GLU A 679 31.31 3.23 -3.12
C GLU A 679 30.67 3.55 -1.76
N ALA A 680 29.49 4.19 -1.74
CA ALA A 680 28.77 4.51 -0.51
C ALA A 680 28.33 3.25 0.28
N ILE A 681 27.91 2.17 -0.41
CA ILE A 681 27.65 0.87 0.23
C ILE A 681 28.93 0.34 0.86
N THR A 682 30.02 0.30 0.11
CA THR A 682 31.32 -0.22 0.57
C THR A 682 31.81 0.53 1.80
N GLU A 683 31.65 1.85 1.84
CA GLU A 683 31.97 2.68 3.00
C GLU A 683 31.04 2.42 4.20
N ALA A 684 29.73 2.31 3.96
CA ALA A 684 28.75 2.06 5.03
C ALA A 684 28.91 0.68 5.67
N THR A 685 29.41 -0.31 4.92
CA THR A 685 29.68 -1.67 5.39
C THR A 685 31.12 -1.88 5.85
N TYR A 686 31.95 -0.83 5.88
CA TYR A 686 33.36 -0.96 6.25
C TYR A 686 33.52 -1.60 7.63
N GLY A 687 34.39 -2.61 7.72
CA GLY A 687 34.61 -3.38 8.96
C GLY A 687 33.56 -4.45 9.27
N ARG A 688 32.56 -4.65 8.40
CA ARG A 688 31.58 -5.74 8.48
C ARG A 688 31.88 -6.81 7.43
N THR A 689 31.64 -8.07 7.75
CA THR A 689 31.69 -9.20 6.81
C THR A 689 30.42 -9.20 5.93
N ALA A 690 30.40 -8.29 4.95
CA ALA A 690 29.31 -8.15 4.00
C ALA A 690 29.53 -9.01 2.74
N ASN A 691 28.55 -9.84 2.39
CA ASN A 691 28.52 -10.59 1.14
C ASN A 691 27.36 -10.09 0.27
N ILE A 692 27.65 -9.82 -1.00
CA ILE A 692 26.64 -9.42 -1.97
C ILE A 692 26.02 -10.69 -2.57
N ILE A 693 24.69 -10.74 -2.62
CA ILE A 693 23.96 -11.83 -3.29
C ILE A 693 24.07 -11.58 -4.80
N GLU A 694 24.75 -12.49 -5.50
CA GLU A 694 24.83 -12.46 -6.96
C GLU A 694 23.45 -12.72 -7.59
N ASP A 695 23.19 -12.16 -8.77
CA ASP A 695 21.94 -12.31 -9.54
C ASP A 695 20.65 -11.78 -8.85
N TRP A 696 20.75 -10.78 -7.95
CA TRP A 696 19.58 -10.07 -7.44
C TRP A 696 18.89 -9.28 -8.58
N ASP A 697 17.63 -9.60 -8.87
CA ASP A 697 16.91 -9.13 -10.05
C ASP A 697 16.00 -7.92 -9.81
N ASP A 698 15.80 -7.51 -8.56
CA ASP A 698 14.97 -6.35 -8.21
C ASP A 698 15.83 -5.06 -8.16
N PRO A 699 15.70 -4.16 -9.15
CA PRO A 699 16.44 -2.89 -9.22
C PRO A 699 15.97 -1.83 -8.22
N ASP A 700 14.78 -2.00 -7.65
CA ASP A 700 14.10 -0.98 -6.84
C ASP A 700 14.30 -1.19 -5.35
N ARG A 701 14.93 -2.31 -4.98
CA ARG A 701 15.08 -2.76 -3.61
C ARG A 701 16.50 -3.22 -3.34
N VAL A 702 17.12 -2.65 -2.31
CA VAL A 702 18.35 -3.18 -1.72
C VAL A 702 17.98 -3.86 -0.40
N VAL A 703 18.13 -5.19 -0.38
CA VAL A 703 17.84 -5.99 0.81
C VAL A 703 19.06 -6.00 1.70
N LEU A 704 18.89 -5.67 2.97
CA LEU A 704 19.92 -5.78 3.98
C LEU A 704 19.46 -6.83 4.99
N TYR A 705 20.07 -8.01 4.93
CA TYR A 705 19.79 -9.09 5.86
C TYR A 705 20.99 -9.32 6.75
N ARG A 706 20.80 -9.28 8.06
CA ARG A 706 21.85 -9.57 9.03
C ARG A 706 21.45 -10.73 9.90
N SER A 707 22.36 -11.67 10.10
CA SER A 707 22.16 -12.80 10.99
C SER A 707 23.42 -13.08 11.77
N ILE A 708 23.25 -13.33 13.06
CA ILE A 708 24.34 -13.73 13.95
C ILE A 708 24.06 -15.15 14.39
N LEU A 709 25.01 -16.05 14.11
CA LEU A 709 24.86 -17.50 14.27
C LEU A 709 25.87 -18.04 15.26
N GLY A 710 25.63 -19.25 15.75
CA GLY A 710 26.55 -19.91 16.68
C GLY A 710 26.53 -19.27 18.06
N VAL A 711 25.38 -18.77 18.52
CA VAL A 711 25.25 -18.02 19.76
C VAL A 711 24.64 -18.91 20.84
N PRO A 712 25.33 -19.18 21.96
CA PRO A 712 24.70 -19.84 23.11
C PRO A 712 23.60 -18.99 23.76
N LEU A 713 22.58 -19.61 24.35
CA LEU A 713 21.45 -18.89 24.99
C LEU A 713 21.87 -17.91 26.09
N TYR A 714 22.97 -18.18 26.80
CA TYR A 714 23.47 -17.32 27.87
C TYR A 714 24.13 -16.02 27.35
N CYS A 715 24.39 -15.92 26.04
CA CYS A 715 24.92 -14.69 25.44
C CYS A 715 23.84 -13.62 25.23
N PHE A 716 22.55 -13.97 25.34
CA PHE A 716 21.46 -13.01 25.25
C PHE A 716 21.18 -12.40 26.64
N PRO A 717 21.43 -11.09 26.86
CA PRO A 717 21.27 -10.46 28.16
C PRO A 717 19.85 -10.56 28.72
N HIS A 718 18.82 -10.46 27.87
CA HIS A 718 17.42 -10.57 28.32
C HIS A 718 17.12 -11.94 28.99
N ILE A 719 17.63 -13.02 28.40
CA ILE A 719 17.50 -14.38 28.96
C ILE A 719 18.20 -14.46 30.31
N ASN A 720 19.43 -13.94 30.39
CA ASN A 720 20.29 -14.13 31.55
C ASN A 720 20.06 -13.16 32.70
N GLU A 721 19.60 -11.95 32.44
CA GLU A 721 19.48 -10.90 33.44
C GLU A 721 18.03 -10.73 33.90
N GLU A 722 17.06 -10.83 32.99
CA GLU A 722 15.64 -10.62 33.30
C GLU A 722 14.89 -11.93 33.52
N MET A 723 14.91 -12.82 32.52
CA MET A 723 14.13 -14.07 32.54
C MET A 723 14.62 -15.00 33.66
N LYS A 724 15.94 -15.17 33.80
CA LYS A 724 16.57 -15.91 34.90
C LYS A 724 16.20 -15.35 36.28
N ALA A 725 16.22 -14.02 36.44
CA ALA A 725 15.86 -13.39 37.70
C ALA A 725 14.37 -13.58 38.04
N ALA A 726 13.49 -13.58 37.05
CA ALA A 726 12.08 -13.91 37.24
C ALA A 726 11.90 -15.40 37.63
N TYR A 727 12.60 -16.31 36.95
CA TYR A 727 12.59 -17.74 37.26
C TYR A 727 13.04 -18.04 38.69
N ARG A 728 14.17 -17.48 39.14
CA ARG A 728 14.67 -17.65 40.52
C ARG A 728 13.69 -17.12 41.57
N ARG A 729 13.10 -15.95 41.32
CA ARG A 729 12.05 -15.40 42.19
C ARG A 729 10.82 -16.29 42.27
N TYR A 730 10.48 -16.99 41.18
CA TYR A 730 9.40 -17.97 41.18
C TYR A 730 9.76 -19.22 41.98
N GLN A 731 10.96 -19.78 41.73
CA GLN A 731 11.47 -20.97 42.40
C GLN A 731 11.62 -20.80 43.91
N ALA A 732 11.98 -19.61 44.38
CA ALA A 732 12.12 -19.29 45.80
C ALA A 732 10.78 -19.17 46.57
N ARG A 733 9.63 -19.25 45.89
CA ARG A 733 8.33 -19.13 46.57
C ARG A 733 8.02 -20.41 47.37
N PRO A 734 7.61 -20.29 48.64
CA PRO A 734 7.29 -21.45 49.47
C PRO A 734 6.05 -22.19 48.99
N GLU A 735 5.06 -21.48 48.43
CA GLU A 735 3.88 -22.06 47.80
C GLU A 735 3.83 -21.66 46.33
N LYS A 736 3.97 -22.64 45.43
CA LYS A 736 3.82 -22.47 43.98
C LYS A 736 2.37 -22.81 43.60
N ALA A 737 1.69 -21.89 42.92
CA ALA A 737 0.29 -22.11 42.51
C ALA A 737 0.16 -23.12 41.34
N TRP A 738 1.20 -23.28 40.53
CA TRP A 738 1.30 -24.23 39.43
C TRP A 738 2.78 -24.55 39.10
N PRO A 739 3.11 -25.68 38.46
CA PRO A 739 4.44 -25.86 37.88
C PRO A 739 4.63 -24.95 36.65
N LEU A 740 5.87 -24.53 36.37
CA LEU A 740 6.19 -23.76 35.17
C LEU A 740 6.22 -24.64 33.92
N HIS A 741 6.49 -25.95 34.05
CA HIS A 741 6.43 -26.91 32.96
C HIS A 741 5.22 -27.83 33.06
N ILE A 742 4.82 -28.39 31.92
CA ILE A 742 3.83 -29.49 31.88
C ILE A 742 4.37 -30.72 32.62
N ASP A 743 5.68 -30.96 32.54
CA ASP A 743 6.40 -31.98 33.31
C ASP A 743 7.28 -31.32 34.37
N GLY A 744 6.92 -31.49 35.65
CA GLY A 744 7.61 -30.88 36.78
C GLY A 744 9.07 -31.33 36.94
N ALA A 745 9.47 -32.48 36.38
CA ALA A 745 10.86 -32.95 36.43
C ALA A 745 11.82 -31.99 35.70
N TRP A 746 11.31 -31.19 34.74
CA TRP A 746 12.10 -30.26 33.96
C TRP A 746 12.48 -29.00 34.75
N GLU A 747 11.83 -28.74 35.88
CA GLU A 747 12.23 -27.66 36.78
C GLU A 747 13.59 -27.95 37.46
N GLU A 748 14.01 -29.21 37.55
CA GLU A 748 15.29 -29.63 38.12
C GLU A 748 16.47 -29.51 37.14
N LEU A 749 16.21 -29.10 35.89
CA LEU A 749 17.27 -28.91 34.91
C LEU A 749 18.28 -27.84 35.38
N PRO A 750 19.56 -27.95 34.97
CA PRO A 750 20.57 -26.92 35.25
C PRO A 750 20.19 -25.55 34.67
N ASP A 751 20.56 -24.46 35.35
CA ASP A 751 20.44 -23.09 34.81
C ASP A 751 21.21 -22.93 33.48
N LEU A 752 20.75 -22.02 32.61
CA LEU A 752 21.35 -21.79 31.28
C LEU A 752 22.72 -21.10 31.32
N ASP A 753 23.07 -20.49 32.46
CA ASP A 753 24.30 -19.71 32.61
C ASP A 753 25.43 -20.58 33.19
N PRO A 754 26.54 -20.83 32.44
CA PRO A 754 27.66 -21.65 32.92
C PRO A 754 28.29 -21.11 34.22
N ASP A 755 28.24 -19.80 34.45
CA ASP A 755 28.89 -19.19 35.61
C ASP A 755 28.23 -19.60 36.93
N ASP A 756 26.94 -19.93 36.94
CA ASP A 756 26.30 -20.49 38.14
C ASP A 756 26.87 -21.87 38.45
N ARG A 757 26.90 -22.74 37.43
CA ARG A 757 27.41 -24.11 37.56
C ARG A 757 28.87 -24.11 37.98
N ARG A 758 29.66 -23.17 37.44
CA ARG A 758 31.06 -22.97 37.83
C ARG A 758 31.14 -22.56 39.30
N ARG A 759 30.38 -21.55 39.72
CA ARG A 759 30.33 -21.12 41.13
C ARG A 759 29.88 -22.23 42.07
N ASP A 760 28.92 -23.06 41.67
CA ASP A 760 28.45 -24.19 42.46
C ASP A 760 29.54 -25.28 42.59
N LYS A 761 30.23 -25.62 41.49
CA LYS A 761 31.37 -26.55 41.54
C LYS A 761 32.54 -26.00 42.35
N GLU A 762 32.85 -24.71 42.22
CA GLU A 762 33.88 -24.02 43.00
C GLU A 762 33.52 -24.01 44.49
N ALA A 763 32.27 -23.69 44.83
CA ALA A 763 31.78 -23.72 46.21
C ALA A 763 31.78 -25.14 46.80
N ALA A 764 31.36 -26.14 46.02
CA ALA A 764 31.42 -27.55 46.43
C ALA A 764 32.87 -28.01 46.64
N SER A 765 33.78 -27.65 45.73
CA SER A 765 35.22 -27.96 45.83
C SER A 765 35.85 -27.25 47.03
N ALA A 766 35.47 -25.99 47.31
CA ALA A 766 35.93 -25.25 48.47
C ALA A 766 35.42 -25.87 49.78
N ARG A 767 34.14 -26.28 49.84
CA ARG A 767 33.57 -27.00 50.99
C ARG A 767 34.27 -28.34 51.19
N ALA A 768 34.46 -29.12 50.13
CA ALA A 768 35.16 -30.40 50.18
C ALA A 768 36.60 -30.22 50.66
N ARG A 769 37.31 -29.20 50.15
CA ARG A 769 38.66 -28.85 50.63
C ARG A 769 38.67 -28.55 52.11
N VAL A 770 37.78 -27.68 52.61
CA VAL A 770 37.68 -27.36 54.05
C VAL A 770 37.40 -28.62 54.87
N GLY A 771 36.47 -29.47 54.45
CA GLY A 771 36.17 -30.73 55.14
C GLY A 771 37.36 -31.69 55.18
N ILE A 772 38.09 -31.85 54.08
CA ILE A 772 39.27 -32.72 53.98
C ILE A 772 40.42 -32.15 54.82
N THR A 773 40.64 -30.83 54.80
CA THR A 773 41.62 -30.15 55.67
C THR A 773 41.24 -30.32 57.15
N ALA A 774 39.96 -30.22 57.51
CA ALA A 774 39.49 -30.48 58.86
C ALA A 774 39.72 -31.94 59.28
N ILE A 775 39.56 -32.91 58.37
CA ILE A 775 39.93 -34.30 58.62
C ILE A 775 41.44 -34.45 58.84
N ALA A 776 42.28 -33.81 58.03
CA ALA A 776 43.73 -33.86 58.18
C ALA A 776 44.19 -33.30 59.53
N LEU A 777 43.68 -32.13 59.93
CA LEU A 777 43.97 -31.50 61.22
C LEU A 777 43.44 -32.36 62.38
N GLY A 778 42.21 -32.85 62.27
CA GLY A 778 41.62 -33.73 63.27
C GLY A 778 42.42 -35.03 63.44
N ALA A 779 42.93 -35.61 62.35
CA ALA A 779 43.78 -36.80 62.38
C ALA A 779 45.14 -36.50 63.05
N ALA A 780 45.78 -35.38 62.72
CA ALA A 780 47.04 -34.95 63.35
C ALA A 780 46.89 -34.73 64.86
N ARG A 781 45.70 -34.31 65.31
CA ARG A 781 45.37 -34.02 66.71
C ARG A 781 44.72 -35.19 67.46
N GLY A 782 44.52 -36.33 66.79
CA GLY A 782 43.85 -37.51 67.37
C GLY A 782 42.34 -37.33 67.60
N GLN A 783 41.74 -36.25 67.09
CA GLN A 783 40.31 -35.99 67.12
C GLN A 783 39.56 -36.76 66.03
N ILE A 784 40.25 -37.19 64.98
CA ILE A 784 39.70 -38.08 63.95
C ILE A 784 40.60 -39.31 63.82
N VAL A 785 39.99 -40.49 63.84
CA VAL A 785 40.68 -41.77 63.73
C VAL A 785 40.19 -42.52 62.50
N GLY A 786 41.12 -43.09 61.75
CA GLY A 786 40.84 -44.00 60.65
C GLY A 786 41.07 -45.46 61.07
N SER A 787 40.16 -46.34 60.68
CA SER A 787 40.28 -47.79 60.79
C SER A 787 39.85 -48.47 59.49
N ASP A 788 40.04 -49.79 59.39
CA ASP A 788 39.61 -50.59 58.22
C ASP A 788 38.09 -50.46 57.93
N SER A 789 37.30 -50.03 58.91
CA SER A 789 35.87 -49.76 58.81
C SER A 789 35.48 -48.31 58.47
N GLY A 790 36.45 -47.39 58.37
CA GLY A 790 36.22 -45.99 58.02
C GLY A 790 36.78 -44.96 59.01
N PHE A 791 36.30 -43.72 58.88
CA PHE A 791 36.67 -42.58 59.71
C PHE A 791 35.65 -42.34 60.83
N ALA A 792 36.13 -41.97 62.02
CA ALA A 792 35.29 -41.57 63.15
C ALA A 792 35.84 -40.33 63.87
N LEU A 793 34.93 -39.48 64.35
CA LEU A 793 35.21 -38.31 65.19
C LEU A 793 35.27 -38.75 66.66
N VAL A 794 36.34 -38.42 67.36
CA VAL A 794 36.54 -38.68 68.79
C VAL A 794 36.12 -37.46 69.60
N LEU A 795 35.08 -37.60 70.42
CA LEU A 795 34.60 -36.54 71.31
C LEU A 795 35.46 -36.48 72.59
N GLU A 796 35.46 -35.35 73.30
CA GLU A 796 36.19 -35.19 74.58
C GLU A 796 35.82 -36.23 75.64
N THR A 797 34.63 -36.81 75.56
CA THR A 797 34.15 -37.90 76.42
C THR A 797 34.80 -39.26 76.10
N GLY A 798 35.64 -39.35 75.07
CA GLY A 798 36.20 -40.60 74.54
C GLY A 798 35.25 -41.37 73.64
N THR A 799 34.03 -40.88 73.42
CA THR A 799 33.02 -41.51 72.55
C THR A 799 33.37 -41.27 71.09
N GLN A 800 33.33 -42.32 70.27
CA GLN A 800 33.55 -42.22 68.82
C GLN A 800 32.22 -42.11 68.05
N LEU A 801 32.14 -41.12 67.17
CA LEU A 801 31.03 -40.91 66.24
C LEU A 801 31.48 -41.31 64.83
N ALA A 802 30.89 -42.38 64.28
CA ALA A 802 31.21 -42.84 62.93
C ALA A 802 30.82 -41.79 61.88
N LEU A 803 31.80 -41.40 61.05
CA LEU A 803 31.61 -40.54 59.89
C LEU A 803 31.27 -41.41 58.69
N ALA A 804 32.26 -41.82 57.88
CA ALA A 804 32.03 -42.67 56.72
C ALA A 804 33.26 -43.54 56.38
N PRO A 805 33.08 -44.60 55.56
CA PRO A 805 34.17 -45.47 55.11
C PRO A 805 35.21 -44.78 54.23
N SER A 806 34.80 -43.83 53.38
CA SER A 806 35.70 -43.10 52.49
C SER A 806 36.04 -41.72 53.04
N LEU A 807 37.23 -41.21 52.67
CA LEU A 807 37.74 -39.92 53.15
C LEU A 807 36.84 -38.74 52.72
N THR A 808 36.36 -38.76 51.48
CA THR A 808 35.51 -37.71 50.90
C THR A 808 34.10 -37.72 51.51
N GLU A 809 33.51 -38.90 51.71
CA GLU A 809 32.23 -39.03 52.42
C GLU A 809 32.36 -38.64 53.90
N ALA A 810 33.49 -38.96 54.54
CA ALA A 810 33.72 -38.61 55.92
C ALA A 810 33.84 -37.08 56.08
N ALA A 811 34.50 -36.41 55.12
CA ALA A 811 34.64 -34.96 55.12
C ALA A 811 33.27 -34.27 54.93
N ALA A 812 32.45 -34.77 53.99
CA ALA A 812 31.10 -34.28 53.77
C ALA A 812 30.23 -34.46 55.02
N LYS A 813 30.26 -35.65 55.63
CA LYS A 813 29.49 -35.95 56.84
C LYS A 813 29.97 -35.19 58.06
N LEU A 814 31.27 -34.92 58.18
CA LEU A 814 31.83 -34.08 59.24
C LEU A 814 31.22 -32.66 59.19
N LEU A 815 31.11 -32.07 58.00
CA LEU A 815 30.50 -30.75 57.83
C LEU A 815 28.98 -30.78 58.05
N HIS A 816 28.29 -31.83 57.61
CA HIS A 816 26.84 -31.96 57.76
C HIS A 816 26.38 -32.13 59.23
N LEU A 817 27.29 -32.40 60.17
CA LEU A 817 26.98 -32.39 61.60
C LEU A 817 26.45 -31.04 62.09
N GLU A 818 26.69 -29.94 61.37
CA GLU A 818 26.08 -28.63 61.65
C GLU A 818 24.55 -28.70 61.66
N GLU A 819 23.96 -29.49 60.76
CA GLU A 819 22.53 -29.69 60.63
C GLU A 819 22.04 -30.88 61.47
N ASP A 820 22.75 -32.02 61.39
CA ASP A 820 22.35 -33.27 62.05
C ASP A 820 22.49 -33.24 63.58
N LYS A 821 23.59 -32.65 64.08
CA LYS A 821 23.97 -32.61 65.50
C LYS A 821 24.66 -31.29 65.85
N PRO A 822 23.94 -30.16 65.89
CA PRO A 822 24.53 -28.82 66.03
C PRO A 822 25.46 -28.69 67.24
N ALA A 823 25.07 -29.24 68.40
CA ALA A 823 25.88 -29.21 69.62
C ALA A 823 27.22 -29.97 69.48
N VAL A 824 27.25 -31.06 68.71
CA VAL A 824 28.50 -31.81 68.44
C VAL A 824 29.37 -31.02 67.47
N TYR A 825 28.75 -30.39 66.47
CA TYR A 825 29.46 -29.54 65.52
C TYR A 825 30.13 -28.36 66.24
N ASP A 826 29.39 -27.58 67.02
CA ASP A 826 29.89 -26.40 67.72
C ASP A 826 31.07 -26.71 68.64
N MET A 827 31.03 -27.84 69.34
CA MET A 827 32.07 -28.22 70.31
C MET A 827 33.30 -28.87 69.67
N ALA A 828 33.12 -29.78 68.70
CA ALA A 828 34.20 -30.65 68.24
C ALA A 828 34.63 -30.39 66.77
N VAL A 829 33.75 -29.83 65.94
CA VAL A 829 33.99 -29.69 64.49
C VAL A 829 34.25 -28.24 64.10
N ALA A 830 33.50 -27.28 64.66
CA ALA A 830 33.65 -25.86 64.37
C ALA A 830 35.09 -25.34 64.58
N PRO A 831 35.83 -25.74 65.64
CA PRO A 831 37.24 -25.36 65.78
C PRO A 831 38.13 -25.93 64.67
N LEU A 832 37.91 -27.19 64.26
CA LEU A 832 38.64 -27.81 63.16
C LEU A 832 38.34 -27.14 61.82
N VAL A 833 37.10 -26.73 61.59
CA VAL A 833 36.67 -26.02 60.38
C VAL A 833 37.24 -24.59 60.35
N ALA A 834 37.31 -23.91 61.49
CA ALA A 834 37.97 -22.61 61.60
C ALA A 834 39.46 -22.71 61.26
N ASP A 835 40.18 -23.64 61.89
CA ASP A 835 41.60 -23.88 61.61
C ASP A 835 41.82 -24.34 60.16
N ALA A 836 40.91 -25.13 59.59
CA ALA A 836 40.97 -25.56 58.20
C ALA A 836 40.84 -24.39 57.21
N ARG A 837 40.08 -23.34 57.54
CA ARG A 837 39.98 -22.12 56.73
C ARG A 837 41.26 -21.28 56.82
N GLU A 838 41.92 -21.27 57.97
CA GLU A 838 43.16 -20.52 58.22
C GLU A 838 44.44 -21.29 57.87
N ALA A 839 44.34 -22.58 57.56
CA ALA A 839 45.50 -23.48 57.39
C ALA A 839 46.51 -22.98 56.36
N ARG A 840 46.05 -22.39 55.24
CA ARG A 840 46.94 -21.84 54.20
C ARG A 840 47.74 -20.62 54.64
N GLU A 841 47.22 -19.87 55.60
CA GLU A 841 47.84 -18.64 56.10
C GLU A 841 48.75 -18.91 57.31
N SER A 842 48.57 -20.06 57.98
CA SER A 842 49.34 -20.49 59.14
C SER A 842 50.34 -21.60 58.80
N LYS A 843 51.64 -21.29 58.88
CA LYS A 843 52.72 -22.29 58.67
C LYS A 843 52.61 -23.51 59.58
N ALA A 844 52.08 -23.34 60.79
CA ALA A 844 51.94 -24.44 61.76
C ALA A 844 50.82 -25.39 61.36
N LEU A 845 49.64 -24.85 61.03
CA LEU A 845 48.49 -25.63 60.59
C LEU A 845 48.75 -26.32 59.25
N GLN A 846 49.41 -25.64 58.32
CA GLN A 846 49.79 -26.24 57.04
C GLN A 846 50.73 -27.43 57.21
N ALA A 847 51.67 -27.40 58.16
CA ALA A 847 52.56 -28.52 58.42
C ALA A 847 51.82 -29.77 58.94
N GLU A 848 50.77 -29.60 59.74
CA GLU A 848 49.88 -30.69 60.17
C GLU A 848 49.14 -31.31 58.97
N VAL A 849 48.63 -30.47 58.06
CA VAL A 849 47.95 -30.90 56.84
C VAL A 849 48.90 -31.64 55.89
N ASP A 850 50.12 -31.12 55.70
CA ASP A 850 51.13 -31.72 54.82
C ASP A 850 51.57 -33.11 55.32
N ALA A 851 51.64 -33.30 56.65
CA ALA A 851 51.95 -34.59 57.25
C ALA A 851 50.88 -35.65 56.96
N ALA A 852 49.59 -35.29 57.12
CA ALA A 852 48.47 -36.16 56.76
C ALA A 852 48.44 -36.47 55.25
N LEU A 853 48.67 -35.45 54.41
CA LEU A 853 48.73 -35.59 52.96
C LEU A 853 49.85 -36.53 52.52
N ALA A 854 51.03 -36.49 53.15
CA ALA A 854 52.13 -37.39 52.85
C ALA A 854 51.77 -38.86 53.14
N GLN A 855 51.03 -39.11 54.23
CA GLN A 855 50.53 -40.45 54.56
C GLN A 855 49.49 -40.93 53.53
N TRP A 856 48.55 -40.08 53.15
CA TRP A 856 47.53 -40.40 52.15
C TRP A 856 48.13 -40.70 50.77
N LYS A 857 49.12 -39.91 50.33
CA LYS A 857 49.85 -40.18 49.07
C LYS A 857 50.58 -41.51 49.10
N LYS A 858 51.23 -41.83 50.23
CA LYS A 858 51.91 -43.12 50.40
C LYS A 858 50.92 -44.28 50.27
N ARG A 859 49.77 -44.19 50.94
CA ARG A 859 48.71 -45.21 50.87
C ARG A 859 48.12 -45.34 49.47
N ALA A 860 47.89 -44.23 48.77
CA ALA A 860 47.41 -44.26 47.39
C ALA A 860 48.38 -44.98 46.44
N VAL A 861 49.70 -44.78 46.60
CA VAL A 861 50.73 -45.51 45.82
C VAL A 861 50.75 -47.00 46.16
N GLU A 862 50.60 -47.36 47.44
CA GLU A 862 50.50 -48.77 47.85
C GLU A 862 49.31 -49.48 47.18
N LEU A 863 48.15 -48.81 47.10
CA LEU A 863 46.96 -49.32 46.41
C LEU A 863 47.15 -49.36 44.88
N GLU A 864 47.86 -48.39 44.30
CA GLU A 864 48.15 -48.35 42.85
C GLU A 864 49.04 -49.51 42.38
N LEU A 865 49.91 -50.00 43.26
CA LEU A 865 50.84 -51.10 42.99
C LEU A 865 50.22 -52.50 43.15
N MET A 866 48.94 -52.60 43.51
CA MET A 866 48.23 -53.87 43.61
C MET A 866 47.76 -54.37 42.23
N ASP A 867 48.06 -55.63 41.90
CA ASP A 867 47.67 -56.26 40.62
C ASP A 867 46.14 -56.33 40.42
N THR A 868 45.38 -56.46 41.51
CA THR A 868 43.92 -56.41 41.54
C THR A 868 43.45 -55.74 42.82
N ARG A 869 42.56 -54.75 42.72
CA ARG A 869 41.89 -54.07 43.84
C ARG A 869 40.46 -54.59 43.97
N ASP A 870 39.99 -54.81 45.19
CA ASP A 870 38.57 -55.03 45.43
C ASP A 870 37.76 -53.72 45.35
N ALA A 871 36.43 -53.80 45.44
CA ALA A 871 35.56 -52.64 45.32
C ALA A 871 35.71 -51.63 46.47
N ALA A 872 36.23 -52.02 47.63
CA ALA A 872 36.50 -51.12 48.75
C ALA A 872 37.87 -50.42 48.57
N GLU A 873 38.89 -51.17 48.14
CA GLU A 873 40.23 -50.68 47.83
C GLU A 873 40.23 -49.70 46.65
N GLU A 874 39.42 -49.95 45.62
CA GLU A 874 39.23 -49.02 44.49
C GLU A 874 38.62 -47.69 44.96
N ARG A 875 37.61 -47.76 45.84
CA ARG A 875 36.98 -46.56 46.42
C ARG A 875 37.93 -45.77 47.32
N GLU A 876 38.73 -46.46 48.13
CA GLU A 876 39.77 -45.84 48.97
C GLU A 876 40.81 -45.13 48.10
N TYR A 877 41.30 -45.81 47.05
CA TYR A 877 42.28 -45.24 46.11
C TYR A 877 41.78 -43.96 45.44
N LEU A 878 40.54 -43.98 44.90
CA LEU A 878 39.95 -42.82 44.25
C LEU A 878 39.77 -41.64 45.23
N ALA A 879 39.28 -41.91 46.44
CA ALA A 879 39.08 -40.89 47.47
C ALA A 879 40.41 -40.25 47.93
N LEU A 880 41.48 -41.04 48.07
CA LEU A 880 42.81 -40.51 48.44
C LEU A 880 43.45 -39.69 47.33
N ARG A 881 43.27 -40.06 46.05
CA ARG A 881 43.73 -39.25 44.92
C ARG A 881 42.95 -37.94 44.80
N GLU A 882 41.64 -37.99 44.97
CA GLU A 882 40.78 -36.80 44.95
C GLU A 882 41.16 -35.82 46.07
N ALA A 883 41.29 -36.31 47.31
CA ALA A 883 41.73 -35.49 48.44
C ALA A 883 43.12 -34.90 48.23
N SER A 884 44.06 -35.69 47.69
CA SER A 884 45.41 -35.20 47.38
C SER A 884 45.41 -34.11 46.32
N LYS A 885 44.54 -34.22 45.30
CA LYS A 885 44.37 -33.20 44.25
C LYS A 885 43.77 -31.92 44.82
N LEU A 886 42.75 -32.03 45.67
CA LEU A 886 42.04 -30.90 46.28
C LEU A 886 42.92 -30.09 47.24
N LEU A 887 43.87 -30.73 47.92
CA LEU A 887 44.81 -30.07 48.83
C LEU A 887 46.07 -29.53 48.13
N ALA A 888 46.45 -30.08 46.97
CA ALA A 888 47.68 -29.69 46.25
C ALA A 888 47.56 -28.41 45.41
N GLY A 889 46.36 -28.07 44.93
CA GLY A 889 46.06 -26.76 44.32
C GLY A 889 45.33 -25.88 45.32
#